data_AF-A0A6G7XB90-F1
#
_entry.id   AF-A0A6G7XB90-F1
#
_cell.length_a   1.000
_cell.length_b   1.000
_cell.length_c   1.000
_cell.angle_alpha   90.00
_cell.angle_beta   90.00
_cell.angle_gamma   90.00
#
_symmetry.space_group_name_H-M   'P 1'
#
loop_
_entity.id
_entity.type
_entity.pdbx_description
1 polymer ?
#
loop_
_entity_poly.entity_id
_entity_poly.type
_entity_poly.pdbx_seq_one_letter_code
_entity_poly.pdbx_strand_id
1 'polypeptide(L)'
;MIANNTVFETNHTGDGVSGGGAIRVTGGALEVDHSTFTNNSAAAGSDGGAISSEGSGNVRINDSVFDGNKRVGNQNQYGGAISVKQPGVADSTVEITNSIFTNNFSSASGNLSTGGAIRIFGTPNLKSVLIDNSLFRGNSTKIAVAQSGGAIGFMTTPNSTISNSTFIDNTSTRYGGAVYYENSPDNTIINSTFAGNSSVLGGSGVSAYSSAVAIDSSTFLSNALGVHGTGTQIRVKDSVLPKLANPAVTYSETTLAYAPSLFTVNTSATLEKVSETNFVAPIRTDGAAYKAIEGARTLSQAQNGVDRKTPLSDVGAYETPQTYTVSFESNGGSGVDPIEGVLHGAVVSAPVDPSRDGHTFAGWTLDGASYDFASSPVTADIVLHATWTEVTEPEVVVPQIMPGSLPKGTVGDVYAATITTKGNGVATLSIDGGALPDGLTFDAVSGKIAGKATKTGTFRFTIRADIGGVFATKEFSITIDKKGFVGPCSAPRPVPVFSDAPLTHKFYKEIDWMECMKYATGWRMPAGKPEYRPTWNLERQAMAAFIFRMEAPKNYRAPKVSPFRDMKPSDKFYKEVAWMHEMGYATGWAEPTGKPTFRPHLSLSREAMAAFIYRLEASKNSAVKSYRAPSVSPMTDMKPGMKFYKEISWMWDEGLTTGNRVGGAKEYWPKDDLSRQAMAAFIYRLVTDYRKG
;
A
#
# COMPACT_ATOMS: atom_id res chain seq x y z
N MET A 1 -36.63 37.06 -4.42
CA MET A 1 -37.55 35.92 -4.26
C MET A 1 -37.06 35.09 -3.10
N ILE A 2 -37.94 34.67 -2.19
CA ILE A 2 -37.62 33.72 -1.11
C ILE A 2 -38.63 32.57 -1.22
N ALA A 3 -38.13 31.34 -1.27
CA ALA A 3 -38.91 30.12 -1.10
C ALA A 3 -38.34 29.37 0.10
N ASN A 4 -39.13 29.15 1.14
CA ASN A 4 -38.70 28.48 2.36
C ASN A 4 -39.76 27.44 2.76
N ASN A 5 -39.36 26.20 3.05
CA ASN A 5 -40.30 25.10 3.36
C ASN A 5 -41.45 24.96 2.32
N THR A 6 -41.14 25.19 1.03
CA THR A 6 -42.15 25.29 -0.04
C THR A 6 -42.03 24.12 -1.02
N VAL A 7 -43.18 23.57 -1.43
CA VAL A 7 -43.26 22.48 -2.41
C VAL A 7 -43.77 23.01 -3.76
N PHE A 8 -43.05 22.70 -4.83
CA PHE A 8 -43.36 23.06 -6.22
C PHE A 8 -43.41 21.79 -7.06
N GLU A 9 -44.61 21.31 -7.38
CA GLU A 9 -44.81 20.06 -8.12
C GLU A 9 -45.44 20.30 -9.50
N THR A 10 -44.87 19.69 -10.54
CA THR A 10 -45.40 19.64 -11.91
C THR A 10 -45.61 20.99 -12.62
N ASN A 11 -45.17 22.11 -12.04
CA ASN A 11 -45.37 23.45 -12.61
C ASN A 11 -44.74 23.56 -14.00
N HIS A 12 -45.44 24.24 -14.93
CA HIS A 12 -45.06 24.25 -16.33
C HIS A 12 -45.14 25.65 -16.96
N THR A 13 -43.99 26.17 -17.41
CA THR A 13 -43.91 27.37 -18.25
C THR A 13 -44.00 26.97 -19.73
N GLY A 14 -45.11 27.38 -20.37
CA GLY A 14 -45.49 26.99 -21.73
C GLY A 14 -44.76 27.69 -22.87
N ASP A 15 -45.00 27.23 -24.09
CA ASP A 15 -44.30 27.67 -25.29
C ASP A 15 -44.38 29.19 -25.53
N GLY A 16 -43.26 29.77 -25.95
CA GLY A 16 -43.14 31.21 -26.25
C GLY A 16 -42.99 32.11 -25.02
N VAL A 17 -43.20 31.58 -23.81
CA VAL A 17 -42.83 32.26 -22.55
C VAL A 17 -41.37 31.92 -22.21
N SER A 18 -40.65 32.85 -21.57
CA SER A 18 -39.36 32.56 -20.92
C SER A 18 -39.51 32.58 -19.40
N GLY A 19 -38.92 31.60 -18.71
CA GLY A 19 -38.91 31.48 -17.25
C GLY A 19 -38.70 30.04 -16.80
N GLY A 20 -38.50 29.81 -15.50
CA GLY A 20 -38.47 28.45 -14.96
C GLY A 20 -39.88 27.86 -14.92
N GLY A 21 -40.01 26.53 -14.85
CA GLY A 21 -41.32 25.89 -14.77
C GLY A 21 -42.13 26.28 -13.52
N ALA A 22 -41.46 26.51 -12.39
CA ALA A 22 -42.05 26.94 -11.11
C ALA A 22 -41.71 28.39 -10.73
N ILE A 23 -40.44 28.80 -10.89
CA ILE A 23 -39.96 30.13 -10.49
C ILE A 23 -39.21 30.80 -11.65
N ARG A 24 -39.54 32.07 -11.90
CA ARG A 24 -38.68 32.99 -12.65
C ARG A 24 -38.29 34.17 -11.76
N VAL A 25 -37.00 34.43 -11.65
CA VAL A 25 -36.44 35.68 -11.12
C VAL A 25 -35.84 36.46 -12.27
N THR A 26 -36.11 37.76 -12.32
CA THR A 26 -35.60 38.70 -13.35
C THR A 26 -34.77 39.85 -12.75
N GLY A 27 -34.56 39.83 -11.43
CA GLY A 27 -33.84 40.86 -10.68
C GLY A 27 -33.95 40.65 -9.16
N GLY A 28 -33.02 41.24 -8.40
CA GLY A 28 -32.90 41.03 -6.95
C GLY A 28 -32.36 39.64 -6.58
N ALA A 29 -32.22 39.37 -5.29
CA ALA A 29 -31.70 38.08 -4.81
C ALA A 29 -32.74 36.95 -4.98
N LEU A 30 -32.25 35.72 -5.15
CA LEU A 30 -33.01 34.48 -5.04
C LEU A 30 -32.51 33.71 -3.82
N GLU A 31 -33.40 33.36 -2.91
CA GLU A 31 -33.15 32.46 -1.81
C GLU A 31 -34.14 31.28 -1.85
N VAL A 32 -33.63 30.07 -1.76
CA VAL A 32 -34.38 28.82 -1.71
C VAL A 32 -33.83 27.99 -0.56
N ASP A 33 -34.70 27.55 0.34
CA ASP A 33 -34.29 26.90 1.60
C ASP A 33 -35.32 25.84 2.00
N HIS A 34 -34.89 24.65 2.41
CA HIS A 34 -35.78 23.54 2.84
C HIS A 34 -36.94 23.24 1.86
N SER A 35 -36.73 23.41 0.55
CA SER A 35 -37.83 23.44 -0.44
C SER A 35 -37.69 22.33 -1.49
N THR A 36 -38.82 21.84 -2.00
CA THR A 36 -38.90 20.68 -2.91
C THR A 36 -39.44 21.10 -4.27
N PHE A 37 -38.76 20.69 -5.34
CA PHE A 37 -39.13 20.93 -6.73
C PHE A 37 -39.18 19.60 -7.48
N THR A 38 -40.38 19.08 -7.76
CA THR A 38 -40.55 17.75 -8.37
C THR A 38 -41.28 17.84 -9.70
N ASN A 39 -40.74 17.21 -10.75
CA ASN A 39 -41.35 17.10 -12.08
C ASN A 39 -41.73 18.42 -12.78
N ASN A 40 -41.20 19.57 -12.33
CA ASN A 40 -41.46 20.86 -12.98
C ASN A 40 -40.82 20.89 -14.37
N SER A 41 -41.40 21.67 -15.29
CA SER A 41 -40.90 21.72 -16.66
C SER A 41 -40.99 23.06 -17.37
N ALA A 42 -40.08 23.25 -18.32
CA ALA A 42 -39.98 24.47 -19.12
C ALA A 42 -39.90 24.14 -20.62
N ALA A 43 -40.70 24.87 -21.40
CA ALA A 43 -40.92 24.63 -22.83
C ALA A 43 -39.86 25.28 -23.75
N ALA A 44 -40.15 25.32 -25.06
CA ALA A 44 -39.28 25.93 -26.05
C ALA A 44 -39.21 27.45 -25.86
N GLY A 45 -37.99 27.98 -25.65
CA GLY A 45 -37.74 29.40 -25.34
C GLY A 45 -37.50 29.71 -23.85
N SER A 46 -37.73 28.75 -22.95
CA SER A 46 -37.49 28.89 -21.51
C SER A 46 -36.21 28.22 -21.01
N ASP A 47 -35.68 28.78 -19.91
CA ASP A 47 -34.44 28.42 -19.23
C ASP A 47 -34.74 27.79 -17.86
N GLY A 48 -34.24 26.58 -17.58
CA GLY A 48 -34.44 25.89 -16.28
C GLY A 48 -35.82 25.21 -16.16
N GLY A 49 -35.88 23.90 -15.94
CA GLY A 49 -37.17 23.19 -15.80
C GLY A 49 -37.96 23.54 -14.54
N ALA A 50 -37.29 23.91 -13.43
CA ALA A 50 -37.90 24.40 -12.21
C ALA A 50 -37.67 25.91 -12.01
N ILE A 51 -36.42 26.37 -12.10
CA ILE A 51 -36.03 27.75 -11.77
C ILE A 51 -35.23 28.39 -12.90
N SER A 52 -35.68 29.57 -13.36
CA SER A 52 -34.85 30.53 -14.08
C SER A 52 -34.44 31.66 -13.15
N SER A 53 -33.15 31.98 -13.13
CA SER A 53 -32.57 33.13 -12.44
C SER A 53 -31.85 34.00 -13.48
N GLU A 54 -32.62 34.93 -14.06
CA GLU A 54 -32.15 35.92 -15.02
C GLU A 54 -31.93 37.26 -14.28
N GLY A 55 -30.90 38.03 -14.64
CA GLY A 55 -30.72 39.41 -14.14
C GLY A 55 -30.57 39.55 -12.61
N SER A 56 -30.41 38.44 -11.90
CA SER A 56 -30.50 38.36 -10.44
C SER A 56 -29.29 38.98 -9.75
N GLY A 57 -29.40 39.24 -8.44
CA GLY A 57 -28.25 39.44 -7.55
C GLY A 57 -27.71 38.09 -7.11
N ASN A 58 -27.38 37.98 -5.82
CA ASN A 58 -26.98 36.69 -5.23
C ASN A 58 -28.09 35.63 -5.38
N VAL A 59 -27.67 34.40 -5.65
CA VAL A 59 -28.52 33.20 -5.67
C VAL A 59 -28.05 32.27 -4.58
N ARG A 60 -28.90 31.96 -3.59
CA ARG A 60 -28.65 31.00 -2.53
C ARG A 60 -29.69 29.88 -2.58
N ILE A 61 -29.26 28.64 -2.59
CA ILE A 61 -30.11 27.45 -2.59
C ILE A 61 -29.56 26.48 -1.54
N ASN A 62 -30.38 26.08 -0.58
CA ASN A 62 -29.92 25.38 0.62
C ASN A 62 -30.90 24.30 1.08
N ASP A 63 -30.39 23.16 1.56
CA ASP A 63 -31.18 22.06 2.15
C ASP A 63 -32.41 21.66 1.30
N SER A 64 -32.29 21.73 -0.03
CA SER A 64 -33.44 21.68 -0.97
C SER A 64 -33.33 20.53 -1.97
N VAL A 65 -34.49 20.04 -2.43
CA VAL A 65 -34.62 18.85 -3.30
C VAL A 65 -35.14 19.25 -4.68
N PHE A 66 -34.52 18.73 -5.73
CA PHE A 66 -34.91 18.91 -7.12
C PHE A 66 -34.94 17.53 -7.81
N ASP A 67 -36.12 16.95 -8.00
CA ASP A 67 -36.29 15.64 -8.65
C ASP A 67 -37.07 15.72 -9.97
N GLY A 68 -36.60 14.99 -10.99
CA GLY A 68 -37.33 14.79 -12.26
C GLY A 68 -37.61 16.07 -13.07
N ASN A 69 -37.05 17.22 -12.69
CA ASN A 69 -37.33 18.48 -13.37
C ASN A 69 -36.69 18.47 -14.75
N LYS A 70 -37.47 18.88 -15.76
CA LYS A 70 -37.12 18.67 -17.17
C LYS A 70 -37.24 19.94 -17.99
N ARG A 71 -36.19 20.21 -18.77
CA ARG A 71 -36.23 21.21 -19.84
C ARG A 71 -36.13 20.49 -21.18
N VAL A 72 -37.12 20.70 -22.05
CA VAL A 72 -37.16 20.13 -23.42
C VAL A 72 -37.48 21.22 -24.44
N GLY A 73 -36.80 21.20 -25.60
CA GLY A 73 -37.06 22.16 -26.68
C GLY A 73 -35.86 22.44 -27.59
N ASN A 74 -36.12 23.08 -28.73
CA ASN A 74 -35.20 23.11 -29.89
C ASN A 74 -34.22 24.30 -29.98
N GLN A 75 -34.33 25.31 -29.11
CA GLN A 75 -33.46 26.50 -29.12
C GLN A 75 -32.12 26.27 -28.37
N ASN A 76 -31.43 27.33 -27.93
CA ASN A 76 -30.16 27.29 -27.17
C ASN A 76 -30.35 27.67 -25.67
N GLN A 77 -29.43 27.24 -24.76
CA GLN A 77 -29.18 27.76 -23.37
C GLN A 77 -29.91 27.16 -22.13
N TYR A 78 -29.59 25.94 -21.62
CA TYR A 78 -30.41 25.31 -20.55
C TYR A 78 -29.71 24.63 -19.38
N GLY A 79 -30.37 24.64 -18.22
CA GLY A 79 -30.27 23.62 -17.18
C GLY A 79 -31.61 22.87 -17.06
N GLY A 80 -31.62 21.62 -16.58
CA GLY A 80 -32.86 20.83 -16.50
C GLY A 80 -33.72 21.13 -15.27
N ALA A 81 -33.10 21.43 -14.13
CA ALA A 81 -33.77 21.98 -12.95
C ALA A 81 -33.58 23.51 -12.85
N ILE A 82 -32.32 23.95 -12.80
CA ILE A 82 -31.97 25.36 -12.53
C ILE A 82 -31.16 25.92 -13.69
N SER A 83 -31.48 27.14 -14.12
CA SER A 83 -30.62 27.94 -15.01
C SER A 83 -30.37 29.32 -14.41
N VAL A 84 -29.13 29.56 -13.96
CA VAL A 84 -28.65 30.90 -13.56
C VAL A 84 -27.97 31.57 -14.75
N LYS A 85 -28.38 32.79 -15.06
CA LYS A 85 -28.05 33.48 -16.30
C LYS A 85 -27.90 34.98 -16.08
N GLN A 86 -26.70 35.50 -16.35
CA GLN A 86 -26.42 36.94 -16.41
C GLN A 86 -26.88 37.69 -15.14
N PRO A 87 -26.22 37.52 -13.98
CA PRO A 87 -26.51 38.36 -12.82
C PRO A 87 -26.46 39.85 -13.18
N GLY A 88 -27.51 40.58 -12.81
CA GLY A 88 -27.72 41.98 -13.18
C GLY A 88 -26.99 42.96 -12.26
N VAL A 89 -26.54 42.48 -11.11
CA VAL A 89 -25.77 43.24 -10.11
C VAL A 89 -24.32 42.77 -10.14
N ALA A 90 -23.36 43.71 -10.17
CA ALA A 90 -21.94 43.39 -10.06
C ALA A 90 -21.62 42.69 -8.72
N ASP A 91 -20.52 41.94 -8.69
CA ASP A 91 -20.05 41.17 -7.52
C ASP A 91 -21.02 40.08 -6.98
N SER A 92 -22.03 39.67 -7.77
CA SER A 92 -23.01 38.65 -7.36
C SER A 92 -22.39 37.27 -7.14
N THR A 93 -22.91 36.50 -6.17
CA THR A 93 -22.54 35.10 -5.90
C THR A 93 -23.63 34.10 -6.28
N VAL A 94 -23.25 32.84 -6.51
CA VAL A 94 -24.17 31.69 -6.56
C VAL A 94 -23.71 30.65 -5.55
N GLU A 95 -24.57 30.29 -4.62
CA GLU A 95 -24.29 29.35 -3.52
C GLU A 95 -25.36 28.26 -3.52
N ILE A 96 -24.94 27.00 -3.64
CA ILE A 96 -25.83 25.83 -3.62
C ILE A 96 -25.25 24.82 -2.62
N THR A 97 -25.93 24.66 -1.49
CA THR A 97 -25.44 23.93 -0.31
C THR A 97 -26.43 22.85 0.13
N ASN A 98 -25.93 21.74 0.66
CA ASN A 98 -26.73 20.65 1.26
C ASN A 98 -27.89 20.10 0.40
N SER A 99 -27.84 20.27 -0.93
CA SER A 99 -29.01 20.12 -1.80
C SER A 99 -28.95 18.85 -2.66
N ILE A 100 -30.11 18.30 -3.01
CA ILE A 100 -30.26 17.03 -3.72
C ILE A 100 -30.84 17.28 -5.11
N PHE A 101 -30.16 16.77 -6.14
CA PHE A 101 -30.55 16.86 -7.54
C PHE A 101 -30.63 15.46 -8.14
N THR A 102 -31.84 14.95 -8.35
CA THR A 102 -32.09 13.60 -8.87
C THR A 102 -32.84 13.65 -10.21
N ASN A 103 -32.45 12.79 -11.15
CA ASN A 103 -33.20 12.52 -12.39
C ASN A 103 -33.50 13.74 -13.29
N ASN A 104 -32.87 14.91 -13.05
CA ASN A 104 -33.18 16.13 -13.79
C ASN A 104 -32.61 16.06 -15.21
N PHE A 105 -33.37 16.59 -16.18
CA PHE A 105 -33.10 16.38 -17.60
C PHE A 105 -33.03 17.69 -18.38
N SER A 106 -31.99 17.87 -19.20
CA SER A 106 -32.01 18.91 -20.24
C SER A 106 -31.74 18.37 -21.64
N SER A 107 -32.43 18.93 -22.63
CA SER A 107 -32.21 18.64 -24.04
C SER A 107 -32.16 19.92 -24.88
N ALA A 108 -31.33 19.86 -25.93
CA ALA A 108 -31.08 20.97 -26.85
C ALA A 108 -30.62 20.46 -28.22
N SER A 109 -31.11 21.08 -29.29
CA SER A 109 -30.52 21.00 -30.63
C SER A 109 -29.59 22.18 -30.95
N GLY A 110 -29.44 23.12 -30.03
CA GLY A 110 -28.57 24.30 -30.16
C GLY A 110 -27.08 24.04 -29.88
N ASN A 111 -26.26 25.07 -30.14
CA ASN A 111 -24.80 25.06 -30.09
C ASN A 111 -24.19 25.56 -28.76
N LEU A 112 -25.00 25.91 -27.74
CA LEU A 112 -24.52 26.44 -26.45
C LEU A 112 -24.67 25.47 -25.29
N SER A 113 -23.70 25.49 -24.37
CA SER A 113 -23.52 24.48 -23.33
C SER A 113 -24.58 24.50 -22.21
N THR A 114 -24.80 23.31 -21.64
CA THR A 114 -25.90 23.02 -20.69
C THR A 114 -25.47 22.18 -19.48
N GLY A 115 -26.34 22.11 -18.48
CA GLY A 115 -26.31 21.08 -17.42
C GLY A 115 -27.58 20.23 -17.41
N GLY A 116 -27.53 18.96 -17.02
CA GLY A 116 -28.74 18.14 -16.86
C GLY A 116 -29.56 18.54 -15.63
N ALA A 117 -28.92 18.89 -14.52
CA ALA A 117 -29.56 19.54 -13.37
C ALA A 117 -29.40 21.07 -13.42
N ILE A 118 -28.16 21.56 -13.42
CA ILE A 118 -27.86 22.98 -13.19
C ILE A 118 -27.04 23.56 -14.34
N ARG A 119 -27.47 24.70 -14.89
CA ARG A 119 -26.63 25.54 -15.74
C ARG A 119 -26.31 26.84 -15.02
N ILE A 120 -25.05 27.23 -15.07
CA ILE A 120 -24.58 28.55 -14.64
C ILE A 120 -23.88 29.22 -15.83
N PHE A 121 -24.43 30.35 -16.27
CA PHE A 121 -23.87 31.18 -17.33
C PHE A 121 -23.41 32.52 -16.75
N GLY A 122 -22.11 32.60 -16.51
CA GLY A 122 -21.47 33.76 -15.93
C GLY A 122 -21.35 34.93 -16.91
N THR A 123 -21.43 36.13 -16.35
CA THR A 123 -21.10 37.41 -16.98
C THR A 123 -19.98 38.07 -16.17
N PRO A 124 -19.40 39.20 -16.62
CA PRO A 124 -18.44 39.98 -15.81
C PRO A 124 -18.95 40.42 -14.42
N ASN A 125 -20.25 40.27 -14.15
CA ASN A 125 -20.89 40.56 -12.87
C ASN A 125 -20.87 39.37 -11.88
N LEU A 126 -20.60 38.13 -12.34
CA LEU A 126 -20.54 36.94 -11.49
C LEU A 126 -19.17 36.85 -10.83
N LYS A 127 -19.12 36.96 -9.51
CA LYS A 127 -17.88 36.98 -8.73
C LYS A 127 -17.28 35.60 -8.50
N SER A 128 -18.13 34.66 -8.09
CA SER A 128 -17.76 33.32 -7.66
C SER A 128 -18.99 32.42 -7.57
N VAL A 129 -18.76 31.11 -7.59
CA VAL A 129 -19.79 30.10 -7.34
C VAL A 129 -19.31 29.13 -6.26
N LEU A 130 -20.21 28.70 -5.39
CA LEU A 130 -19.98 27.59 -4.45
C LEU A 130 -21.06 26.52 -4.66
N ILE A 131 -20.64 25.28 -4.90
CA ILE A 131 -21.46 24.08 -4.80
C ILE A 131 -20.86 23.25 -3.66
N ASP A 132 -21.55 23.13 -2.52
CA ASP A 132 -21.03 22.42 -1.35
C ASP A 132 -21.98 21.34 -0.83
N ASN A 133 -21.41 20.26 -0.30
CA ASN A 133 -22.13 19.19 0.43
C ASN A 133 -23.42 18.69 -0.28
N SER A 134 -23.41 18.62 -1.62
CA SER A 134 -24.62 18.41 -2.43
C SER A 134 -24.54 17.12 -3.25
N LEU A 135 -25.70 16.50 -3.49
CA LEU A 135 -25.84 15.22 -4.20
C LEU A 135 -26.45 15.44 -5.60
N PHE A 136 -25.81 14.88 -6.62
CA PHE A 136 -26.26 14.87 -8.00
C PHE A 136 -26.33 13.43 -8.51
N ARG A 137 -27.53 12.85 -8.65
CA ARG A 137 -27.72 11.47 -9.11
C ARG A 137 -28.61 11.34 -10.35
N GLY A 138 -28.15 10.59 -11.35
CA GLY A 138 -28.97 10.23 -12.53
C GLY A 138 -29.40 11.40 -13.42
N ASN A 139 -28.85 12.60 -13.21
CA ASN A 139 -29.17 13.77 -14.04
C ASN A 139 -28.55 13.58 -15.43
N SER A 140 -29.21 14.08 -16.47
CA SER A 140 -28.81 13.77 -17.84
C SER A 140 -28.99 14.88 -18.87
N THR A 141 -28.12 14.89 -19.88
CA THR A 141 -28.25 15.75 -21.06
C THR A 141 -28.42 14.96 -22.36
N LYS A 142 -29.34 15.40 -23.21
CA LYS A 142 -29.57 14.84 -24.57
C LYS A 142 -29.43 15.93 -25.62
N ILE A 143 -28.22 16.04 -26.16
CA ILE A 143 -27.78 17.13 -27.04
C ILE A 143 -27.03 16.60 -28.26
N ALA A 144 -27.36 17.13 -29.44
CA ALA A 144 -26.71 16.72 -30.69
C ALA A 144 -25.36 17.41 -30.95
N VAL A 145 -25.25 18.71 -30.66
CA VAL A 145 -24.16 19.56 -31.18
C VAL A 145 -23.38 20.37 -30.13
N ALA A 146 -24.02 20.93 -29.10
CA ALA A 146 -23.31 21.62 -28.02
C ALA A 146 -22.54 20.67 -27.07
N GLN A 147 -21.56 21.24 -26.36
CA GLN A 147 -20.93 20.61 -25.20
C GLN A 147 -21.90 20.67 -23.99
N SER A 148 -21.63 19.92 -22.91
CA SER A 148 -22.64 19.70 -21.85
C SER A 148 -22.03 19.13 -20.58
N GLY A 149 -22.68 19.33 -19.43
CA GLY A 149 -22.46 18.56 -18.20
C GLY A 149 -23.69 17.73 -17.82
N GLY A 150 -23.56 16.42 -17.55
CA GLY A 150 -24.72 15.58 -17.21
C GLY A 150 -25.43 16.01 -15.92
N ALA A 151 -24.71 16.54 -14.94
CA ALA A 151 -25.25 17.25 -13.79
C ALA A 151 -25.15 18.78 -13.93
N ILE A 152 -23.93 19.32 -14.05
CA ILE A 152 -23.68 20.77 -13.99
C ILE A 152 -22.90 21.27 -15.22
N GLY A 153 -23.42 22.29 -15.88
CA GLY A 153 -22.75 23.02 -16.95
C GLY A 153 -22.39 24.45 -16.55
N PHE A 154 -21.10 24.72 -16.44
CA PHE A 154 -20.52 26.06 -16.26
C PHE A 154 -20.08 26.63 -17.60
N MET A 155 -20.48 27.86 -17.90
CA MET A 155 -20.07 28.59 -19.10
C MET A 155 -19.74 30.03 -18.71
N THR A 156 -18.59 30.54 -19.17
CA THR A 156 -18.04 31.87 -18.85
C THR A 156 -18.08 32.23 -17.35
N THR A 157 -17.81 31.24 -16.49
CA THR A 157 -17.89 31.36 -15.04
C THR A 157 -16.48 31.44 -14.44
N PRO A 158 -16.09 32.54 -13.78
CA PRO A 158 -14.87 32.61 -13.00
C PRO A 158 -15.09 32.06 -11.58
N ASN A 159 -13.99 31.63 -10.93
CA ASN A 159 -13.94 31.39 -9.49
C ASN A 159 -15.04 30.46 -8.93
N SER A 160 -15.39 29.37 -9.64
CA SER A 160 -16.27 28.36 -9.04
C SER A 160 -15.49 27.38 -8.15
N THR A 161 -16.12 26.99 -7.05
CA THR A 161 -15.66 25.92 -6.15
C THR A 161 -16.74 24.85 -6.06
N ILE A 162 -16.36 23.60 -6.28
CA ILE A 162 -17.16 22.43 -5.91
C ILE A 162 -16.46 21.76 -4.73
N SER A 163 -17.14 21.63 -3.60
CA SER A 163 -16.58 21.00 -2.39
C SER A 163 -17.55 19.96 -1.80
N ASN A 164 -17.00 18.94 -1.14
CA ASN A 164 -17.74 17.95 -0.35
C ASN A 164 -18.91 17.25 -1.07
N SER A 165 -18.96 17.30 -2.41
CA SER A 165 -20.16 16.99 -3.20
C SER A 165 -20.03 15.67 -3.95
N THR A 166 -21.16 15.02 -4.23
CA THR A 166 -21.23 13.66 -4.76
C THR A 166 -22.02 13.60 -6.06
N PHE A 167 -21.41 13.05 -7.11
CA PHE A 167 -21.96 12.93 -8.46
C PHE A 167 -22.02 11.46 -8.88
N ILE A 168 -23.22 10.89 -8.96
CA ILE A 168 -23.47 9.46 -9.21
C ILE A 168 -24.30 9.26 -10.48
N ASP A 169 -23.87 8.38 -11.38
CA ASP A 169 -24.65 7.90 -12.54
C ASP A 169 -25.18 9.01 -13.48
N ASN A 170 -24.60 10.21 -13.47
CA ASN A 170 -25.01 11.31 -14.35
C ASN A 170 -24.49 11.05 -15.78
N THR A 171 -25.26 11.45 -16.80
CA THR A 171 -24.98 11.05 -18.19
C THR A 171 -25.04 12.20 -19.19
N SER A 172 -24.21 12.16 -20.23
CA SER A 172 -24.20 13.18 -21.29
C SER A 172 -23.91 12.63 -22.68
N THR A 173 -24.53 13.23 -23.71
CA THR A 173 -24.33 12.81 -25.11
C THR A 173 -23.06 13.36 -25.78
N ARG A 174 -22.26 14.18 -25.09
CA ARG A 174 -20.95 14.63 -25.58
C ARG A 174 -19.85 14.51 -24.52
N TYR A 175 -19.57 15.57 -23.77
CA TYR A 175 -18.49 15.64 -22.79
C TYR A 175 -19.07 15.72 -21.37
N GLY A 176 -18.23 15.65 -20.33
CA GLY A 176 -18.61 16.03 -18.97
C GLY A 176 -19.80 15.23 -18.41
N GLY A 177 -19.61 13.94 -18.13
CA GLY A 177 -20.74 13.08 -17.69
C GLY A 177 -21.36 13.54 -16.37
N ALA A 178 -20.59 14.16 -15.46
CA ALA A 178 -21.14 14.94 -14.35
C ALA A 178 -20.99 16.45 -14.56
N VAL A 179 -19.76 16.96 -14.69
CA VAL A 179 -19.48 18.40 -14.66
C VAL A 179 -18.75 18.84 -15.93
N TYR A 180 -19.13 20.02 -16.43
CA TYR A 180 -18.55 20.62 -17.63
C TYR A 180 -18.21 22.10 -17.45
N TYR A 181 -17.06 22.51 -17.95
CA TYR A 181 -16.58 23.90 -17.96
C TYR A 181 -16.27 24.40 -19.37
N GLU A 182 -16.82 25.56 -19.74
CA GLU A 182 -16.50 26.29 -20.97
C GLU A 182 -16.06 27.73 -20.68
N ASN A 183 -14.95 28.17 -21.29
CA ASN A 183 -14.44 29.55 -21.22
C ASN A 183 -14.36 30.10 -19.77
N SER A 184 -14.05 29.23 -18.81
CA SER A 184 -14.20 29.45 -17.37
C SER A 184 -12.83 29.41 -16.67
N PRO A 185 -12.31 30.55 -16.17
CA PRO A 185 -11.01 30.60 -15.49
C PRO A 185 -11.12 30.25 -13.99
N ASP A 186 -10.00 29.80 -13.42
CA ASP A 186 -9.73 29.70 -11.98
C ASP A 186 -10.79 28.95 -11.15
N ASN A 187 -11.20 27.78 -11.62
CA ASN A 187 -12.15 26.90 -10.94
C ASN A 187 -11.46 25.83 -10.10
N THR A 188 -12.13 25.36 -9.04
CA THR A 188 -11.57 24.38 -8.09
C THR A 188 -12.59 23.30 -7.74
N ILE A 189 -12.13 22.05 -7.60
CA ILE A 189 -12.90 20.90 -7.11
C ILE A 189 -12.13 20.28 -5.94
N ILE A 190 -12.75 20.13 -4.77
CA ILE A 190 -12.11 19.67 -3.53
C ILE A 190 -12.97 18.60 -2.85
N ASN A 191 -12.36 17.55 -2.29
CA ASN A 191 -13.03 16.56 -1.42
C ASN A 191 -14.35 16.01 -1.99
N SER A 192 -14.43 15.83 -3.31
CA SER A 192 -15.68 15.52 -4.02
C SER A 192 -15.59 14.17 -4.73
N THR A 193 -16.72 13.46 -4.85
CA THR A 193 -16.80 12.10 -5.38
C THR A 193 -17.58 12.04 -6.68
N PHE A 194 -17.03 11.37 -7.70
CA PHE A 194 -17.62 11.16 -9.01
C PHE A 194 -17.65 9.65 -9.30
N ALA A 195 -18.82 9.02 -9.26
CA ALA A 195 -19.00 7.58 -9.49
C ALA A 195 -19.95 7.27 -10.65
N GLY A 196 -19.61 6.32 -11.52
CA GLY A 196 -20.52 5.77 -12.55
C GLY A 196 -20.90 6.71 -13.70
N ASN A 197 -20.50 7.99 -13.65
CA ASN A 197 -20.92 8.99 -14.63
C ASN A 197 -20.39 8.66 -16.04
N SER A 198 -21.18 8.96 -17.08
CA SER A 198 -20.90 8.56 -18.46
C SER A 198 -21.01 9.71 -19.47
N SER A 199 -20.16 9.67 -20.50
CA SER A 199 -20.16 10.64 -21.62
C SER A 199 -19.72 9.93 -22.90
N VAL A 200 -20.22 10.36 -24.05
CA VAL A 200 -19.99 9.70 -25.34
C VAL A 200 -18.64 10.07 -25.98
N LEU A 201 -18.11 11.27 -25.70
CA LEU A 201 -16.95 11.85 -26.39
C LEU A 201 -15.76 12.21 -25.47
N GLY A 202 -15.93 12.29 -24.14
CA GLY A 202 -14.79 12.47 -23.21
C GLY A 202 -15.07 13.13 -21.87
N GLY A 203 -14.32 12.74 -20.84
CA GLY A 203 -14.36 13.36 -19.51
C GLY A 203 -15.63 13.03 -18.75
N SER A 204 -15.93 11.75 -18.61
CA SER A 204 -17.20 11.29 -18.05
C SER A 204 -17.42 11.68 -16.58
N GLY A 205 -16.36 11.99 -15.81
CA GLY A 205 -16.50 12.73 -14.56
C GLY A 205 -16.59 14.23 -14.85
N VAL A 206 -15.43 14.84 -15.09
CA VAL A 206 -15.26 16.28 -15.37
C VAL A 206 -14.69 16.47 -16.78
N SER A 207 -15.21 17.45 -17.53
CA SER A 207 -14.55 17.92 -18.75
C SER A 207 -14.44 19.44 -18.79
N ALA A 208 -13.36 19.95 -19.39
CA ALA A 208 -13.09 21.38 -19.53
C ALA A 208 -12.78 21.76 -20.99
N TYR A 209 -13.14 22.98 -21.39
CA TYR A 209 -12.85 23.57 -22.70
C TYR A 209 -12.49 25.05 -22.55
N SER A 210 -11.33 25.47 -23.08
CA SER A 210 -10.79 26.84 -22.93
C SER A 210 -10.86 27.37 -21.47
N SER A 211 -10.62 26.49 -20.50
CA SER A 211 -10.91 26.72 -19.07
C SER A 211 -9.74 26.26 -18.19
N ALA A 212 -9.71 26.74 -16.94
CA ALA A 212 -8.76 26.31 -15.91
C ALA A 212 -9.51 25.68 -14.73
N VAL A 213 -9.05 24.48 -14.32
CA VAL A 213 -9.64 23.69 -13.22
C VAL A 213 -8.52 23.08 -12.38
N ALA A 214 -8.52 23.32 -11.07
CA ALA A 214 -7.74 22.58 -10.08
C ALA A 214 -8.62 21.52 -9.41
N ILE A 215 -8.09 20.32 -9.21
CA ILE A 215 -8.76 19.20 -8.54
C ILE A 215 -7.86 18.72 -7.40
N ASP A 216 -8.36 18.77 -6.17
CA ASP A 216 -7.63 18.36 -4.95
C ASP A 216 -8.46 17.37 -4.12
N SER A 217 -7.80 16.44 -3.44
CA SER A 217 -8.41 15.44 -2.52
C SER A 217 -9.69 14.74 -3.02
N SER A 218 -9.88 14.55 -4.33
CA SER A 218 -11.16 14.13 -4.93
C SER A 218 -11.10 12.72 -5.54
N THR A 219 -12.24 12.04 -5.65
CA THR A 219 -12.31 10.61 -5.99
C THR A 219 -13.16 10.34 -7.24
N PHE A 220 -12.60 9.61 -8.21
CA PHE A 220 -13.24 9.28 -9.48
C PHE A 220 -13.30 7.75 -9.70
N LEU A 221 -14.50 7.17 -9.58
CA LEU A 221 -14.76 5.72 -9.68
C LEU A 221 -15.61 5.40 -10.92
N SER A 222 -15.22 4.39 -11.69
CA SER A 222 -16.02 3.81 -12.81
C SER A 222 -16.52 4.80 -13.89
N ASN A 223 -16.04 6.05 -13.93
CA ASN A 223 -16.47 7.03 -14.94
C ASN A 223 -15.85 6.70 -16.31
N ALA A 224 -16.68 6.43 -17.33
CA ALA A 224 -16.27 5.73 -18.55
C ALA A 224 -15.06 6.33 -19.32
N LEU A 225 -14.85 7.65 -19.25
CA LEU A 225 -13.74 8.38 -19.89
C LEU A 225 -13.09 9.39 -18.92
N GLY A 226 -13.05 9.08 -17.62
CA GLY A 226 -12.25 9.80 -16.61
C GLY A 226 -12.45 11.32 -16.59
N VAL A 227 -11.37 12.07 -16.83
CA VAL A 227 -11.32 13.53 -16.91
C VAL A 227 -10.70 13.94 -18.26
N HIS A 228 -11.23 14.97 -18.92
CA HIS A 228 -10.81 15.38 -20.27
C HIS A 228 -10.72 16.91 -20.40
N GLY A 229 -9.79 17.39 -21.22
CA GLY A 229 -9.59 18.84 -21.43
C GLY A 229 -8.99 19.15 -22.78
N THR A 230 -9.55 20.14 -23.48
CA THR A 230 -9.01 20.66 -24.76
C THR A 230 -8.81 22.18 -24.69
N GLY A 231 -7.57 22.62 -24.94
CA GLY A 231 -7.18 24.03 -24.79
C GLY A 231 -7.17 24.52 -23.32
N THR A 232 -6.95 23.63 -22.36
CA THR A 232 -7.24 23.85 -20.93
C THR A 232 -6.06 23.60 -20.00
N GLN A 233 -6.05 24.26 -18.84
CA GLN A 233 -5.18 23.89 -17.72
C GLN A 233 -5.98 23.09 -16.69
N ILE A 234 -5.82 21.76 -16.71
CA ILE A 234 -6.34 20.90 -15.62
C ILE A 234 -5.15 20.53 -14.73
N ARG A 235 -5.25 20.85 -13.44
CA ARG A 235 -4.26 20.48 -12.40
C ARG A 235 -4.91 19.49 -11.45
N VAL A 236 -4.22 18.39 -11.11
CA VAL A 236 -4.72 17.36 -10.19
C VAL A 236 -3.69 17.14 -9.08
N LYS A 237 -4.16 17.06 -7.84
CA LYS A 237 -3.37 16.86 -6.63
C LYS A 237 -4.13 15.93 -5.68
N ASP A 238 -3.42 15.06 -4.97
CA ASP A 238 -3.91 14.18 -3.89
C ASP A 238 -5.24 13.43 -4.17
N SER A 239 -5.53 13.15 -5.44
CA SER A 239 -6.84 12.70 -5.93
C SER A 239 -6.78 11.31 -6.57
N VAL A 240 -7.83 10.51 -6.38
CA VAL A 240 -7.93 9.15 -6.92
C VAL A 240 -8.58 9.18 -8.30
N LEU A 241 -7.82 8.85 -9.34
CA LEU A 241 -8.28 8.75 -10.73
C LEU A 241 -8.37 7.28 -11.21
N PRO A 242 -9.30 6.95 -12.13
CA PRO A 242 -9.40 5.62 -12.69
C PRO A 242 -8.21 5.33 -13.61
N LYS A 243 -7.65 4.12 -13.51
CA LYS A 243 -6.52 3.68 -14.32
C LYS A 243 -6.95 3.47 -15.77
N LEU A 244 -6.65 4.44 -16.64
CA LEU A 244 -7.08 4.42 -18.05
C LEU A 244 -6.51 3.21 -18.82
N ALA A 245 -7.38 2.57 -19.60
CA ALA A 245 -7.03 1.43 -20.46
C ALA A 245 -6.39 1.83 -21.81
N ASN A 246 -6.06 3.11 -22.01
CA ASN A 246 -5.55 3.66 -23.27
C ASN A 246 -4.22 4.42 -23.02
N PRO A 247 -3.09 4.02 -23.62
CA PRO A 247 -1.77 4.60 -23.35
C PRO A 247 -1.56 6.01 -23.94
N ALA A 248 -2.53 6.58 -24.66
CA ALA A 248 -2.41 7.91 -25.26
C ALA A 248 -2.59 9.09 -24.28
N VAL A 249 -2.89 8.84 -23.00
CA VAL A 249 -3.12 9.88 -21.98
C VAL A 249 -2.22 9.64 -20.77
N THR A 250 -1.27 10.56 -20.53
CA THR A 250 -0.38 10.56 -19.37
C THR A 250 -0.74 11.69 -18.42
N TYR A 251 -0.88 11.36 -17.13
CA TYR A 251 -0.94 12.34 -16.05
C TYR A 251 0.48 12.71 -15.59
N SER A 252 0.71 13.98 -15.26
CA SER A 252 2.02 14.51 -14.86
C SER A 252 2.02 14.90 -13.38
N GLU A 253 2.70 14.11 -12.55
CA GLU A 253 3.02 14.47 -11.16
C GLU A 253 4.24 15.39 -11.11
N THR A 254 4.05 16.70 -11.22
CA THR A 254 5.09 17.68 -10.86
C THR A 254 4.51 18.88 -10.12
N THR A 255 4.78 18.96 -8.82
CA THR A 255 4.74 20.21 -8.06
C THR A 255 5.87 21.13 -8.54
N LEU A 256 5.56 22.35 -8.99
CA LEU A 256 6.54 23.44 -9.08
C LEU A 256 5.84 24.82 -8.98
N ALA A 257 6.63 25.85 -8.72
CA ALA A 257 6.16 27.11 -8.16
C ALA A 257 5.66 28.15 -9.19
N TYR A 258 5.03 29.19 -8.65
CA TYR A 258 4.40 30.31 -9.34
C TYR A 258 5.38 31.17 -10.17
N ALA A 259 5.26 31.14 -11.50
CA ALA A 259 5.88 32.12 -12.42
C ALA A 259 5.05 32.24 -13.72
N PRO A 260 4.73 33.46 -14.21
CA PRO A 260 3.79 33.62 -15.33
C PRO A 260 4.46 33.81 -16.70
N SER A 261 4.75 32.73 -17.43
CA SER A 261 4.97 32.82 -18.89
C SER A 261 4.79 31.50 -19.65
N LEU A 262 4.28 31.64 -20.88
CA LEU A 262 4.28 30.72 -22.01
C LEU A 262 5.18 29.47 -21.91
N PHE A 263 4.60 28.27 -22.03
CA PHE A 263 5.28 27.14 -22.67
C PHE A 263 4.31 26.18 -23.37
N THR A 264 4.60 25.88 -24.64
CA THR A 264 4.07 24.76 -25.42
C THR A 264 5.06 23.59 -25.42
N VAL A 265 4.56 22.36 -25.43
CA VAL A 265 5.40 21.16 -25.64
C VAL A 265 4.69 20.21 -26.61
N ASN A 266 5.40 19.73 -27.63
CA ASN A 266 4.94 18.62 -28.48
C ASN A 266 6.13 17.86 -29.10
N THR A 267 6.11 16.52 -29.03
CA THR A 267 6.93 15.52 -29.76
C THR A 267 8.47 15.53 -29.71
N SER A 268 9.06 14.33 -29.62
CA SER A 268 10.12 13.74 -30.48
C SER A 268 10.75 12.51 -29.78
N ALA A 269 11.31 11.47 -30.42
CA ALA A 269 11.14 10.77 -31.73
C ALA A 269 11.76 9.34 -31.53
N THR A 270 12.09 8.40 -32.44
CA THR A 270 12.15 8.13 -33.91
C THR A 270 12.44 6.60 -34.02
N LEU A 271 12.19 5.80 -35.07
CA LEU A 271 11.54 5.92 -36.39
C LEU A 271 11.30 4.49 -36.96
N GLU A 272 10.18 4.20 -37.62
CA GLU A 272 10.13 3.27 -38.79
C GLU A 272 9.00 3.71 -39.74
N LYS A 273 9.12 3.45 -41.06
CA LYS A 273 8.35 4.14 -42.12
C LYS A 273 7.53 3.20 -43.01
N VAL A 274 6.25 3.52 -43.23
CA VAL A 274 5.57 3.34 -44.55
C VAL A 274 4.61 4.52 -44.83
N SER A 275 4.71 5.07 -46.05
CA SER A 275 3.79 5.98 -46.78
C SER A 275 3.04 7.13 -46.06
N GLU A 276 3.28 8.35 -46.55
CA GLU A 276 2.40 9.51 -46.42
C GLU A 276 1.18 9.40 -47.34
N THR A 277 0.02 9.95 -46.94
CA THR A 277 -0.84 10.79 -47.81
C THR A 277 -1.90 11.54 -47.00
N ASN A 278 -2.27 12.74 -47.45
CA ASN A 278 -3.26 13.59 -46.78
C ASN A 278 -4.67 12.99 -46.85
N PHE A 279 -5.46 13.15 -45.79
CA PHE A 279 -6.89 13.46 -45.95
C PHE A 279 -7.40 14.42 -44.88
N VAL A 280 -8.10 15.47 -45.33
CA VAL A 280 -8.98 16.29 -44.49
C VAL A 280 -10.19 15.45 -44.08
N ALA A 281 -10.75 15.72 -42.89
CA ALA A 281 -11.79 14.91 -42.28
C ALA A 281 -13.04 14.71 -43.17
N PRO A 282 -13.61 13.49 -43.23
CA PRO A 282 -14.96 13.29 -43.71
C PRO A 282 -15.96 13.60 -42.59
N ILE A 283 -16.83 14.59 -42.82
CA ILE A 283 -18.16 14.58 -42.20
C ILE A 283 -18.88 13.35 -42.77
N ARG A 284 -18.99 12.28 -41.97
CA ARG A 284 -19.72 11.06 -42.35
C ARG A 284 -21.19 11.19 -41.98
N THR A 285 -22.03 11.39 -43.00
CA THR A 285 -23.49 11.47 -42.94
C THR A 285 -24.18 10.13 -43.23
N ASP A 286 -23.47 9.00 -43.16
CA ASP A 286 -24.04 7.67 -43.36
C ASP A 286 -24.59 7.06 -42.05
N GLY A 287 -25.91 6.83 -42.04
CA GLY A 287 -26.72 6.50 -40.85
C GLY A 287 -26.52 5.10 -40.24
N ALA A 288 -25.31 4.54 -40.25
CA ALA A 288 -25.02 3.21 -39.70
C ALA A 288 -25.00 3.16 -38.16
N ALA A 289 -24.61 4.26 -37.49
CA ALA A 289 -24.59 4.34 -36.03
C ALA A 289 -25.98 4.51 -35.38
N TYR A 290 -27.03 4.72 -36.17
CA TYR A 290 -28.35 5.13 -35.66
C TYR A 290 -29.16 3.98 -35.03
N LYS A 291 -28.81 2.71 -35.32
CA LYS A 291 -29.58 1.53 -34.89
C LYS A 291 -29.42 1.14 -33.41
N ALA A 292 -28.50 1.75 -32.67
CA ALA A 292 -28.44 1.60 -31.21
C ALA A 292 -29.44 2.49 -30.45
N ILE A 293 -30.18 3.37 -31.16
CA ILE A 293 -31.02 4.42 -30.55
C ILE A 293 -32.50 4.31 -30.95
N GLU A 294 -32.86 3.46 -31.91
CA GLU A 294 -34.27 3.26 -32.31
C GLU A 294 -35.13 2.61 -31.21
N GLY A 295 -34.54 1.85 -30.28
CA GLY A 295 -35.23 1.29 -29.11
C GLY A 295 -35.74 2.33 -28.10
N ALA A 296 -35.36 3.60 -28.23
CA ALA A 296 -35.72 4.69 -27.31
C ALA A 296 -36.63 5.77 -27.94
N ARG A 297 -37.44 5.42 -28.96
CA ARG A 297 -38.34 6.36 -29.66
C ARG A 297 -39.85 6.15 -29.42
N THR A 298 -40.26 5.05 -28.81
CA THR A 298 -41.68 4.61 -28.75
C THR A 298 -42.57 5.31 -27.73
N LEU A 299 -42.05 6.13 -26.81
CA LEU A 299 -42.81 6.78 -25.74
C LEU A 299 -42.99 8.30 -25.91
N SER A 300 -42.64 8.88 -27.07
CA SER A 300 -42.54 10.34 -27.25
C SER A 300 -43.62 10.98 -28.14
N GLN A 301 -44.62 10.23 -28.63
CA GLN A 301 -45.61 10.73 -29.60
C GLN A 301 -47.08 10.44 -29.23
N ALA A 302 -47.35 9.94 -28.02
CA ALA A 302 -48.71 9.83 -27.51
C ALA A 302 -49.17 11.17 -26.89
N GLN A 303 -50.26 11.71 -27.44
CA GLN A 303 -51.20 12.63 -26.78
C GLN A 303 -50.66 13.97 -26.25
N ASN A 304 -50.52 14.93 -27.16
CA ASN A 304 -50.83 16.33 -26.83
C ASN A 304 -52.35 16.49 -26.57
N GLY A 305 -52.71 17.16 -25.47
CA GLY A 305 -53.97 17.92 -25.36
C GLY A 305 -55.16 17.28 -24.62
N VAL A 306 -55.34 17.68 -23.36
CA VAL A 306 -56.64 17.99 -22.71
C VAL A 306 -56.43 19.25 -21.85
N ASP A 307 -57.48 20.04 -21.64
CA ASP A 307 -57.43 21.36 -20.98
C ASP A 307 -57.49 21.30 -19.44
N ARG A 308 -57.12 22.38 -18.77
CA ARG A 308 -56.88 22.48 -17.31
C ARG A 308 -58.11 23.02 -16.57
N LYS A 309 -58.75 22.21 -15.70
CA LYS A 309 -59.43 22.62 -14.43
C LYS A 309 -60.17 21.46 -13.73
N THR A 310 -59.46 20.69 -12.91
CA THR A 310 -60.03 19.84 -11.85
C THR A 310 -59.07 19.81 -10.65
N PRO A 311 -59.57 19.68 -9.40
CA PRO A 311 -58.72 19.49 -8.22
C PRO A 311 -57.93 18.17 -8.26
N LEU A 312 -56.89 18.08 -7.42
CA LEU A 312 -55.84 17.07 -7.47
C LEU A 312 -56.23 15.65 -6.98
N SER A 313 -57.49 15.23 -7.16
CA SER A 313 -58.03 13.97 -6.62
C SER A 313 -58.63 13.03 -7.66
N ASP A 314 -58.76 13.44 -8.93
CA ASP A 314 -59.27 12.57 -10.00
C ASP A 314 -58.78 13.04 -11.39
N VAL A 315 -57.59 12.56 -11.78
CA VAL A 315 -57.13 12.57 -13.18
C VAL A 315 -57.00 11.10 -13.61
N GLY A 316 -58.14 10.54 -14.02
CA GLY A 316 -58.28 9.11 -14.25
C GLY A 316 -57.34 8.57 -15.33
N ALA A 317 -56.54 7.57 -14.95
CA ALA A 317 -55.79 6.70 -15.84
C ALA A 317 -54.81 7.39 -16.83
N TYR A 318 -53.88 8.20 -16.31
CA TYR A 318 -52.48 7.83 -16.58
C TYR A 318 -52.29 6.41 -16.01
N GLU A 319 -51.67 5.47 -16.73
CA GLU A 319 -51.41 4.15 -16.14
C GLU A 319 -50.71 4.34 -14.79
N THR A 320 -51.36 3.91 -13.71
CA THR A 320 -50.91 4.10 -12.33
C THR A 320 -49.55 3.43 -12.20
N PRO A 321 -48.45 4.20 -12.13
CA PRO A 321 -47.23 3.95 -12.90
C PRO A 321 -46.64 2.57 -12.61
N GLN A 322 -46.97 1.63 -13.51
CA GLN A 322 -47.40 0.26 -13.17
C GLN A 322 -46.75 -0.28 -11.89
N THR A 323 -47.43 -0.03 -10.77
CA THR A 323 -46.89 -0.30 -9.44
C THR A 323 -47.09 -1.75 -9.03
N TYR A 324 -46.03 -2.34 -8.50
CA TYR A 324 -46.02 -3.72 -8.03
C TYR A 324 -45.72 -3.82 -6.52
N THR A 325 -46.04 -4.97 -5.97
CA THR A 325 -45.73 -5.36 -4.60
C THR A 325 -44.59 -6.36 -4.61
N VAL A 326 -43.50 -6.04 -3.92
CA VAL A 326 -42.45 -7.01 -3.59
C VAL A 326 -42.81 -7.61 -2.24
N SER A 327 -43.37 -8.81 -2.27
CA SER A 327 -43.75 -9.58 -1.09
C SER A 327 -42.61 -10.47 -0.62
N PHE A 328 -42.52 -10.72 0.68
CA PHE A 328 -41.40 -11.46 1.27
C PHE A 328 -41.88 -12.70 2.03
N GLU A 329 -41.66 -13.89 1.47
CA GLU A 329 -41.88 -15.15 2.17
C GLU A 329 -40.60 -15.57 2.89
N SER A 330 -40.55 -15.30 4.20
CA SER A 330 -39.38 -15.52 5.06
C SER A 330 -38.98 -17.00 5.23
N ASN A 331 -39.75 -17.95 4.68
CA ASN A 331 -39.50 -19.39 4.78
C ASN A 331 -39.15 -19.84 6.23
N GLY A 332 -39.93 -19.36 7.21
CA GLY A 332 -39.74 -19.70 8.63
C GLY A 332 -38.77 -18.80 9.40
N GLY A 333 -38.31 -17.70 8.83
CA GLY A 333 -37.71 -16.59 9.58
C GLY A 333 -38.74 -15.56 10.05
N SER A 334 -38.26 -14.48 10.67
CA SER A 334 -39.06 -13.32 11.07
C SER A 334 -39.88 -12.74 9.92
N GLY A 335 -41.03 -12.16 10.22
CA GLY A 335 -41.83 -11.42 9.24
C GLY A 335 -41.05 -10.25 8.65
N VAL A 336 -41.33 -9.94 7.39
CA VAL A 336 -40.79 -8.80 6.64
C VAL A 336 -41.96 -8.17 5.90
N ASP A 337 -42.20 -6.88 6.13
CA ASP A 337 -43.31 -6.17 5.51
C ASP A 337 -43.11 -6.02 3.99
N PRO A 338 -44.16 -6.15 3.16
CA PRO A 338 -44.04 -6.01 1.72
C PRO A 338 -43.69 -4.57 1.32
N ILE A 339 -42.88 -4.42 0.26
CA ILE A 339 -42.68 -3.12 -0.38
C ILE A 339 -43.76 -2.95 -1.44
N GLU A 340 -44.81 -2.22 -1.07
CA GLU A 340 -45.90 -1.81 -1.98
C GLU A 340 -45.50 -0.58 -2.81
N GLY A 341 -46.18 -0.36 -3.95
CA GLY A 341 -46.03 0.87 -4.75
C GLY A 341 -44.78 0.95 -5.63
N VAL A 342 -44.12 -0.18 -5.92
CA VAL A 342 -42.85 -0.21 -6.67
C VAL A 342 -43.09 0.05 -8.15
N LEU A 343 -42.58 1.17 -8.66
CA LEU A 343 -42.71 1.58 -10.07
C LEU A 343 -42.10 0.54 -11.02
N HIS A 344 -42.80 0.19 -12.11
CA HIS A 344 -42.30 -0.72 -13.14
C HIS A 344 -40.91 -0.33 -13.65
N GLY A 345 -39.98 -1.28 -13.62
CA GLY A 345 -38.60 -1.12 -14.05
C GLY A 345 -37.66 -0.57 -12.98
N ALA A 346 -38.17 -0.17 -11.80
CA ALA A 346 -37.33 0.27 -10.69
C ALA A 346 -36.65 -0.92 -9.99
N VAL A 347 -35.47 -0.67 -9.42
CA VAL A 347 -34.85 -1.54 -8.42
C VAL A 347 -35.27 -1.08 -7.02
N VAL A 348 -35.52 -2.01 -6.10
CA VAL A 348 -35.85 -1.70 -4.70
C VAL A 348 -34.64 -1.90 -3.80
N SER A 349 -34.54 -1.13 -2.70
CA SER A 349 -33.61 -1.47 -1.64
C SER A 349 -34.01 -2.80 -0.98
N ALA A 350 -33.02 -3.61 -0.61
CA ALA A 350 -33.27 -4.80 0.19
C ALA A 350 -33.93 -4.43 1.53
N PRO A 351 -34.87 -5.25 2.05
CA PRO A 351 -35.37 -5.08 3.40
C PRO A 351 -34.25 -5.36 4.42
N VAL A 352 -34.54 -5.14 5.71
CA VAL A 352 -33.70 -5.72 6.77
C VAL A 352 -33.76 -7.24 6.64
N ASP A 353 -32.60 -7.89 6.61
CA ASP A 353 -32.51 -9.36 6.50
C ASP A 353 -33.31 -10.03 7.62
N PRO A 354 -34.18 -11.01 7.31
CA PRO A 354 -34.94 -11.72 8.33
C PRO A 354 -34.02 -12.56 9.21
N SER A 355 -34.45 -12.83 10.45
CA SER A 355 -33.76 -13.74 11.36
C SER A 355 -34.49 -15.09 11.47
N ARG A 356 -33.73 -16.19 11.52
CA ARG A 356 -34.25 -17.55 11.76
C ARG A 356 -33.30 -18.28 12.68
N ASP A 357 -33.81 -18.83 13.78
CA ASP A 357 -32.96 -19.50 14.77
C ASP A 357 -32.16 -20.65 14.14
N GLY A 358 -30.84 -20.66 14.41
CA GLY A 358 -29.92 -21.64 13.86
C GLY A 358 -29.67 -21.56 12.35
N HIS A 359 -30.03 -20.46 11.68
CA HIS A 359 -29.84 -20.29 10.22
C HIS A 359 -29.29 -18.90 9.86
N THR A 360 -28.36 -18.86 8.90
CA THR A 360 -27.87 -17.62 8.30
C THR A 360 -28.73 -17.32 7.09
N PHE A 361 -29.23 -16.10 7.00
CA PHE A 361 -29.93 -15.62 5.81
C PHE A 361 -28.96 -15.60 4.63
N ALA A 362 -29.27 -16.34 3.56
CA ALA A 362 -28.40 -16.54 2.40
C ALA A 362 -28.76 -15.64 1.20
N GLY A 363 -29.84 -14.87 1.31
CA GLY A 363 -30.37 -13.99 0.27
C GLY A 363 -31.79 -14.34 -0.14
N TRP A 364 -32.41 -13.44 -0.90
CA TRP A 364 -33.73 -13.61 -1.49
C TRP A 364 -33.64 -14.28 -2.86
N THR A 365 -34.63 -15.10 -3.21
CA THR A 365 -34.75 -15.73 -4.53
C THR A 365 -36.10 -15.47 -5.17
N LEU A 366 -36.11 -15.40 -6.50
CA LEU A 366 -37.30 -15.35 -7.35
C LEU A 366 -37.25 -16.55 -8.30
N ASP A 367 -38.32 -17.35 -8.35
CA ASP A 367 -38.39 -18.61 -9.13
C ASP A 367 -37.19 -19.58 -8.91
N GLY A 368 -36.57 -19.52 -7.73
CA GLY A 368 -35.39 -20.32 -7.35
C GLY A 368 -34.04 -19.74 -7.83
N ALA A 369 -34.01 -18.61 -8.51
CA ALA A 369 -32.79 -17.87 -8.87
C ALA A 369 -32.51 -16.75 -7.85
N SER A 370 -31.23 -16.45 -7.60
CA SER A 370 -30.81 -15.36 -6.70
C SER A 370 -31.27 -14.00 -7.21
N TYR A 371 -31.90 -13.19 -6.34
CA TYR A 371 -32.43 -11.88 -6.70
C TYR A 371 -31.49 -10.75 -6.24
N ASP A 372 -31.01 -9.93 -7.18
CA ASP A 372 -30.10 -8.81 -6.89
C ASP A 372 -30.84 -7.47 -6.85
N PHE A 373 -31.05 -6.95 -5.65
CA PHE A 373 -31.67 -5.65 -5.37
C PHE A 373 -30.93 -4.44 -5.97
N ALA A 374 -29.65 -4.58 -6.36
CA ALA A 374 -28.90 -3.49 -6.99
C ALA A 374 -29.12 -3.39 -8.51
N SER A 375 -29.55 -4.48 -9.18
CA SER A 375 -29.64 -4.53 -10.65
C SER A 375 -30.87 -5.21 -11.24
N SER A 376 -31.70 -5.90 -10.44
CA SER A 376 -32.90 -6.61 -10.89
C SER A 376 -34.12 -5.68 -10.87
N PRO A 377 -34.68 -5.29 -12.04
CA PRO A 377 -35.85 -4.42 -12.09
C PRO A 377 -37.13 -5.18 -11.74
N VAL A 378 -38.02 -4.55 -10.96
CA VAL A 378 -39.35 -5.08 -10.66
C VAL A 378 -40.29 -4.76 -11.82
N THR A 379 -40.75 -5.78 -12.54
CA THR A 379 -41.59 -5.65 -13.75
C THR A 379 -42.91 -6.43 -13.67
N ALA A 380 -43.20 -7.02 -12.51
CA ALA A 380 -44.43 -7.69 -12.12
C ALA A 380 -44.53 -7.69 -10.58
N ASP A 381 -45.69 -8.06 -10.01
CA ASP A 381 -45.76 -8.46 -8.61
C ASP A 381 -44.87 -9.70 -8.39
N ILE A 382 -44.04 -9.68 -7.35
CA ILE A 382 -43.09 -10.76 -7.08
C ILE A 382 -43.15 -11.19 -5.61
N VAL A 383 -43.11 -12.50 -5.38
CA VAL A 383 -42.86 -13.09 -4.06
C VAL A 383 -41.39 -13.51 -4.02
N LEU A 384 -40.63 -12.84 -3.17
CA LEU A 384 -39.25 -13.18 -2.89
C LEU A 384 -39.19 -14.18 -1.74
N HIS A 385 -38.60 -15.34 -2.01
CA HIS A 385 -38.48 -16.44 -1.06
C HIS A 385 -37.10 -16.40 -0.39
N ALA A 386 -37.08 -16.35 0.94
CA ALA A 386 -35.87 -16.35 1.73
C ALA A 386 -35.11 -17.68 1.59
N THR A 387 -33.83 -17.61 1.25
CA THR A 387 -32.94 -18.78 1.33
C THR A 387 -32.14 -18.76 2.63
N TRP A 388 -31.89 -19.96 3.16
CA TRP A 388 -31.30 -20.16 4.46
C TRP A 388 -30.18 -21.18 4.35
N THR A 389 -28.99 -20.83 4.86
CA THR A 389 -27.95 -21.81 5.18
C THR A 389 -28.10 -22.18 6.65
N GLU A 390 -28.14 -23.47 6.99
CA GLU A 390 -28.05 -23.90 8.39
C GLU A 390 -26.76 -23.36 9.01
N VAL A 391 -26.84 -22.78 10.21
CA VAL A 391 -25.66 -22.37 10.97
C VAL A 391 -25.03 -23.62 11.57
N THR A 392 -24.18 -24.26 10.78
CA THR A 392 -22.98 -24.86 11.38
C THR A 392 -22.23 -23.72 12.08
N GLU A 393 -22.01 -23.88 13.38
CA GLU A 393 -21.47 -22.91 14.34
C GLU A 393 -20.38 -21.99 13.73
N PRO A 394 -20.53 -20.65 13.80
CA PRO A 394 -19.77 -19.72 12.96
C PRO A 394 -18.28 -19.70 13.31
N GLU A 395 -17.42 -19.83 12.29
CA GLU A 395 -15.97 -19.85 12.48
C GLU A 395 -15.46 -18.50 13.03
N VAL A 396 -14.87 -18.53 14.23
CA VAL A 396 -14.31 -17.35 14.89
C VAL A 396 -13.12 -16.83 14.08
N VAL A 397 -13.23 -15.61 13.54
CA VAL A 397 -12.19 -15.00 12.68
C VAL A 397 -10.98 -14.54 13.52
N VAL A 398 -10.11 -15.49 13.84
CA VAL A 398 -8.88 -15.29 14.63
C VAL A 398 -7.89 -14.34 13.92
N PRO A 399 -7.37 -13.29 14.59
CA PRO A 399 -6.53 -12.27 13.96
C PRO A 399 -5.21 -12.83 13.40
N GLN A 400 -4.92 -12.54 12.13
CA GLN A 400 -3.75 -13.10 11.44
C GLN A 400 -2.50 -12.26 11.68
N ILE A 401 -1.52 -12.82 12.40
CA ILE A 401 -0.27 -12.14 12.75
C ILE A 401 0.76 -12.28 11.62
N MET A 402 1.22 -11.15 11.09
CA MET A 402 2.18 -11.01 9.99
C MET A 402 3.44 -10.24 10.44
N PRO A 403 4.61 -10.39 9.78
CA PRO A 403 4.94 -11.28 8.67
C PRO A 403 4.96 -12.77 9.06
N GLY A 404 5.26 -13.65 8.09
CA GLY A 404 5.41 -15.10 8.34
C GLY A 404 6.52 -15.43 9.33
N SER A 405 7.66 -14.76 9.20
CA SER A 405 8.86 -14.87 10.03
C SER A 405 9.58 -13.51 10.07
N LEU A 406 10.55 -13.36 10.97
CA LEU A 406 11.33 -12.12 11.12
C LEU A 406 12.73 -12.26 10.49
N PRO A 407 13.33 -11.15 10.02
CA PRO A 407 14.71 -11.17 9.53
C PRO A 407 15.69 -11.46 10.67
N LYS A 408 16.84 -12.03 10.32
CA LYS A 408 17.98 -12.13 11.23
C LYS A 408 18.55 -10.75 11.58
N GLY A 409 19.21 -10.66 12.72
CA GLY A 409 20.01 -9.49 13.13
C GLY A 409 21.49 -9.82 13.33
N THR A 410 22.27 -8.79 13.66
CA THR A 410 23.71 -8.88 13.94
C THR A 410 24.03 -8.11 15.21
N VAL A 411 24.92 -8.61 16.06
CA VAL A 411 25.30 -7.93 17.32
C VAL A 411 25.82 -6.51 17.06
N GLY A 412 25.28 -5.53 17.78
CA GLY A 412 25.68 -4.11 17.73
C GLY A 412 25.21 -3.32 16.50
N ASP A 413 24.63 -3.98 15.49
CA ASP A 413 23.98 -3.33 14.35
C ASP A 413 22.52 -2.98 14.68
N VAL A 414 21.98 -1.99 13.96
CA VAL A 414 20.59 -1.54 14.15
C VAL A 414 19.64 -2.61 13.59
N TYR A 415 18.78 -3.14 14.46
CA TYR A 415 17.68 -4.00 14.07
C TYR A 415 16.39 -3.20 14.01
N ALA A 416 15.57 -3.48 13.00
CA ALA A 416 14.20 -3.00 12.89
C ALA A 416 13.34 -4.00 12.11
N ALA A 417 12.22 -4.40 12.69
CA ALA A 417 11.16 -5.15 12.03
C ALA A 417 9.80 -4.73 12.62
N THR A 418 8.70 -5.02 11.92
CA THR A 418 7.35 -4.66 12.38
C THR A 418 6.43 -5.87 12.27
N ILE A 419 5.67 -6.13 13.33
CA ILE A 419 4.53 -7.04 13.37
C ILE A 419 3.28 -6.26 12.99
N THR A 420 2.43 -6.84 12.16
CA THR A 420 1.11 -6.30 11.80
C THR A 420 0.05 -7.39 11.91
N THR A 421 -1.22 -6.99 11.99
CA THR A 421 -2.36 -7.89 12.13
C THR A 421 -3.37 -7.66 11.02
N LYS A 422 -3.89 -8.75 10.45
CA LYS A 422 -5.03 -8.71 9.53
C LYS A 422 -6.25 -9.35 10.20
N GLY A 423 -7.32 -8.60 10.35
CA GLY A 423 -8.58 -8.99 10.97
C GLY A 423 -9.54 -7.80 11.05
N ASN A 424 -10.78 -8.03 11.44
CA ASN A 424 -11.79 -6.96 11.56
C ASN A 424 -11.65 -6.29 12.94
N GLY A 425 -10.84 -5.24 13.02
CA GLY A 425 -10.63 -4.45 14.23
C GLY A 425 -9.17 -4.06 14.46
N VAL A 426 -8.93 -3.15 15.40
CA VAL A 426 -7.58 -2.78 15.85
C VAL A 426 -7.14 -3.78 16.91
N ALA A 427 -6.10 -4.57 16.61
CA ALA A 427 -5.57 -5.55 17.57
C ALA A 427 -4.65 -4.88 18.60
N THR A 428 -4.82 -5.25 19.86
CA THR A 428 -3.82 -4.99 20.91
C THR A 428 -2.72 -6.04 20.78
N LEU A 429 -1.46 -5.61 20.65
CA LEU A 429 -0.31 -6.50 20.57
C LEU A 429 0.39 -6.63 21.92
N SER A 430 0.90 -7.82 22.24
CA SER A 430 1.73 -8.06 23.43
C SER A 430 2.73 -9.20 23.21
N ILE A 431 3.76 -9.29 24.07
CA ILE A 431 4.60 -10.48 24.19
C ILE A 431 3.94 -11.42 25.21
N ASP A 432 3.58 -12.61 24.75
CA ASP A 432 2.79 -13.63 25.48
C ASP A 432 3.67 -14.81 25.95
N GLY A 433 4.99 -14.71 25.75
CA GLY A 433 5.96 -15.71 26.18
C GLY A 433 7.35 -15.52 25.57
N GLY A 434 8.35 -16.14 26.17
CA GLY A 434 9.76 -16.06 25.73
C GLY A 434 10.39 -14.68 25.96
N ALA A 435 11.42 -14.35 25.17
CA ALA A 435 12.15 -13.09 25.29
C ALA A 435 12.72 -12.61 23.96
N LEU A 436 12.78 -11.29 23.78
CA LEU A 436 13.57 -10.66 22.72
C LEU A 436 15.08 -10.86 22.98
N PRO A 437 15.94 -10.73 21.94
CA PRO A 437 17.37 -10.53 22.14
C PRO A 437 17.67 -9.30 23.00
N ASP A 438 18.57 -9.43 23.98
CA ASP A 438 19.05 -8.32 24.81
C ASP A 438 19.39 -7.09 23.96
N GLY A 439 18.85 -5.92 24.31
CA GLY A 439 19.07 -4.67 23.57
C GLY A 439 18.10 -4.41 22.41
N LEU A 440 17.13 -5.29 22.17
CA LEU A 440 15.93 -5.01 21.38
C LEU A 440 14.72 -4.75 22.29
N THR A 441 13.81 -3.90 21.84
CA THR A 441 12.52 -3.61 22.48
C THR A 441 11.36 -3.87 21.51
N PHE A 442 10.16 -4.09 22.05
CA PHE A 442 8.92 -4.17 21.28
C PHE A 442 8.01 -3.00 21.68
N ASP A 443 7.58 -2.22 20.70
CA ASP A 443 6.50 -1.25 20.84
C ASP A 443 5.17 -1.92 20.47
N ALA A 444 4.32 -2.11 21.48
CA ALA A 444 3.00 -2.72 21.36
C ALA A 444 2.00 -1.89 20.52
N VAL A 445 2.24 -0.57 20.36
CA VAL A 445 1.34 0.33 19.62
C VAL A 445 1.66 0.35 18.14
N SER A 446 2.95 0.43 17.77
CA SER A 446 3.37 0.38 16.36
C SER A 446 3.72 -1.03 15.85
N GLY A 447 3.66 -2.05 16.72
CA GLY A 447 4.09 -3.42 16.43
C GLY A 447 5.60 -3.56 16.16
N LYS A 448 6.40 -2.54 16.45
CA LYS A 448 7.79 -2.45 16.00
C LYS A 448 8.75 -3.11 16.99
N ILE A 449 9.56 -4.04 16.49
CA ILE A 449 10.72 -4.59 17.19
C ILE A 449 11.96 -3.83 16.72
N ALA A 450 12.65 -3.10 17.60
CA ALA A 450 13.81 -2.28 17.24
C ALA A 450 14.88 -2.22 18.33
N GLY A 451 16.11 -1.86 17.95
CA GLY A 451 17.21 -1.63 18.89
C GLY A 451 18.56 -2.03 18.34
N LYS A 452 19.46 -2.46 19.23
CA LYS A 452 20.77 -3.04 18.88
C LYS A 452 21.01 -4.26 19.77
N ALA A 453 20.99 -5.45 19.18
CA ALA A 453 21.18 -6.69 19.94
C ALA A 453 22.59 -6.76 20.54
N THR A 454 22.70 -7.12 21.82
CA THR A 454 23.98 -7.19 22.56
C THR A 454 24.46 -8.61 22.83
N LYS A 455 23.68 -9.64 22.48
CA LYS A 455 24.03 -11.06 22.59
C LYS A 455 23.70 -11.83 21.32
N THR A 456 24.55 -12.80 20.99
CA THR A 456 24.38 -13.74 19.89
C THR A 456 23.44 -14.89 20.28
N GLY A 457 22.68 -15.42 19.33
CA GLY A 457 21.85 -16.62 19.56
C GLY A 457 20.52 -16.57 18.81
N THR A 458 19.73 -17.64 18.92
CA THR A 458 18.34 -17.67 18.43
C THR A 458 17.39 -17.48 19.60
N PHE A 459 16.76 -16.31 19.66
CA PHE A 459 15.82 -15.93 20.70
C PHE A 459 14.40 -16.22 20.20
N ARG A 460 13.58 -16.88 21.03
CA ARG A 460 12.17 -17.22 20.74
C ARG A 460 11.26 -16.41 21.65
N PHE A 461 10.18 -15.90 21.08
CA PHE A 461 9.13 -15.18 21.81
C PHE A 461 7.80 -15.33 21.07
N THR A 462 6.71 -15.30 21.83
CA THR A 462 5.35 -15.37 21.30
C THR A 462 4.77 -13.97 21.26
N ILE A 463 4.24 -13.55 20.11
CA ILE A 463 3.39 -12.35 20.03
C ILE A 463 1.94 -12.80 20.11
N ARG A 464 1.17 -12.15 20.98
CA ARG A 464 -0.30 -12.21 20.99
C ARG A 464 -0.86 -11.00 20.25
N ALA A 465 -1.93 -11.24 19.49
CA ALA A 465 -2.78 -10.20 18.93
C ALA A 465 -4.20 -10.44 19.44
N ASP A 466 -4.81 -9.43 20.06
CA ASP A 466 -6.12 -9.53 20.71
C ASP A 466 -7.08 -8.48 20.12
N ILE A 467 -8.23 -8.93 19.60
CA ILE A 467 -9.33 -8.09 19.13
C ILE A 467 -10.56 -8.43 19.98
N GLY A 468 -10.84 -7.61 21.00
CA GLY A 468 -12.04 -7.72 21.82
C GLY A 468 -12.18 -9.04 22.60
N GLY A 469 -11.07 -9.71 22.93
CA GLY A 469 -11.06 -11.03 23.58
C GLY A 469 -10.90 -12.21 22.62
N VAL A 470 -11.10 -12.01 21.30
CA VAL A 470 -10.71 -12.99 20.28
C VAL A 470 -9.24 -12.78 19.97
N PHE A 471 -8.41 -13.78 20.24
CA PHE A 471 -6.96 -13.65 20.16
C PHE A 471 -6.28 -14.72 19.31
N ALA A 472 -5.13 -14.35 18.76
CA ALA A 472 -4.17 -15.24 18.14
C ALA A 472 -2.83 -15.15 18.87
N THR A 473 -2.06 -16.24 18.81
CA THR A 473 -0.67 -16.25 19.26
C THR A 473 0.25 -16.80 18.16
N LYS A 474 1.49 -16.31 18.11
CA LYS A 474 2.47 -16.75 17.11
C LYS A 474 3.87 -16.70 17.69
N GLU A 475 4.56 -17.85 17.72
CA GLU A 475 6.00 -17.87 18.01
C GLU A 475 6.76 -17.25 16.83
N PHE A 476 7.61 -16.28 17.15
CA PHE A 476 8.67 -15.80 16.29
C PHE A 476 10.03 -16.19 16.85
N SER A 477 11.02 -16.27 15.96
CA SER A 477 12.42 -16.33 16.37
C SER A 477 13.25 -15.30 15.63
N ILE A 478 14.17 -14.66 16.36
CA ILE A 478 15.20 -13.80 15.78
C ILE A 478 16.54 -14.47 16.09
N THR A 479 17.26 -14.90 15.05
CA THR A 479 18.68 -15.23 15.18
C THR A 479 19.50 -13.95 15.08
N ILE A 480 20.28 -13.66 16.12
CA ILE A 480 21.32 -12.65 16.13
C ILE A 480 22.66 -13.35 15.84
N ASP A 481 23.17 -13.16 14.63
CA ASP A 481 24.46 -13.69 14.20
C ASP A 481 25.64 -12.84 14.76
N LYS A 482 26.83 -13.44 14.83
CA LYS A 482 28.08 -12.77 15.24
C LYS A 482 28.48 -11.70 14.21
N LYS A 483 28.96 -10.54 14.67
CA LYS A 483 29.33 -9.43 13.77
C LYS A 483 30.56 -9.77 12.93
N GLY A 484 30.31 -10.00 11.64
CA GLY A 484 31.32 -10.47 10.69
C GLY A 484 32.59 -9.61 10.67
N PHE A 485 33.74 -10.25 10.50
CA PHE A 485 35.03 -9.58 10.50
C PHE A 485 35.20 -8.65 9.28
N VAL A 486 34.83 -7.38 9.45
CA VAL A 486 35.30 -6.27 8.59
C VAL A 486 36.70 -5.86 9.06
N GLY A 487 37.66 -5.82 8.13
CA GLY A 487 39.08 -5.55 8.36
C GLY A 487 39.90 -5.91 7.12
N PRO A 488 41.23 -5.67 7.12
CA PRO A 488 42.10 -6.21 6.09
C PRO A 488 41.96 -7.73 6.04
N CYS A 489 42.01 -8.33 4.85
CA CYS A 489 41.89 -9.78 4.66
C CYS A 489 40.51 -10.39 5.00
N SER A 490 39.44 -9.60 5.11
CA SER A 490 38.09 -10.10 5.42
C SER A 490 37.54 -11.10 4.40
N ALA A 491 37.80 -10.87 3.12
CA ALA A 491 37.56 -11.81 2.02
C ALA A 491 38.85 -12.55 1.64
N PRO A 492 38.79 -13.85 1.29
CA PRO A 492 39.94 -14.59 0.80
C PRO A 492 40.37 -14.08 -0.58
N ARG A 493 41.68 -14.08 -0.85
CA ARG A 493 42.24 -13.55 -2.10
C ARG A 493 41.91 -14.48 -3.29
N PRO A 494 41.66 -13.94 -4.50
CA PRO A 494 41.34 -14.74 -5.68
C PRO A 494 42.56 -15.46 -6.30
N VAL A 495 43.76 -15.23 -5.77
CA VAL A 495 44.99 -15.90 -6.22
C VAL A 495 45.66 -16.57 -5.01
N PRO A 496 45.78 -17.91 -4.98
CA PRO A 496 46.46 -18.62 -3.89
C PRO A 496 47.88 -18.12 -3.64
N VAL A 497 48.22 -17.80 -2.39
CA VAL A 497 49.59 -17.42 -2.01
C VAL A 497 50.50 -18.62 -1.75
N PHE A 498 49.94 -19.79 -1.45
CA PHE A 498 50.68 -21.04 -1.33
C PHE A 498 50.46 -21.94 -2.54
N SER A 499 51.44 -22.77 -2.87
CA SER A 499 51.38 -23.74 -3.99
C SER A 499 50.42 -24.91 -3.74
N ASP A 500 50.28 -25.32 -2.47
CA ASP A 500 49.59 -26.52 -2.01
C ASP A 500 48.24 -26.25 -1.32
N ALA A 501 47.76 -25.00 -1.39
CA ALA A 501 46.44 -24.60 -0.92
C ALA A 501 45.68 -23.84 -2.04
N PRO A 502 45.17 -24.55 -3.08
CA PRO A 502 44.39 -23.94 -4.16
C PRO A 502 43.03 -23.40 -3.68
N LEU A 503 42.36 -22.59 -4.50
CA LEU A 503 41.03 -22.01 -4.21
C LEU A 503 39.97 -23.06 -3.81
N THR A 504 40.08 -24.28 -4.35
CA THR A 504 39.19 -25.41 -4.10
C THR A 504 39.47 -26.16 -2.79
N HIS A 505 40.55 -25.81 -2.08
CA HIS A 505 40.90 -26.46 -0.82
C HIS A 505 39.89 -26.09 0.27
N LYS A 506 39.39 -27.10 1.01
CA LYS A 506 38.33 -26.93 2.03
C LYS A 506 38.62 -25.84 3.07
N PHE A 507 39.88 -25.63 3.41
CA PHE A 507 40.35 -24.61 4.36
C PHE A 507 41.11 -23.46 3.69
N TYR A 508 40.89 -23.21 2.39
CA TYR A 508 41.58 -22.15 1.64
C TYR A 508 41.40 -20.78 2.31
N LYS A 509 40.17 -20.47 2.71
CA LYS A 509 39.80 -19.18 3.34
C LYS A 509 40.66 -18.89 4.57
N GLU A 510 40.78 -19.86 5.48
CA GLU A 510 41.50 -19.71 6.74
C GLU A 510 43.01 -19.77 6.54
N ILE A 511 43.51 -20.57 5.58
CA ILE A 511 44.93 -20.63 5.21
C ILE A 511 45.40 -19.33 4.57
N ASP A 512 44.62 -18.75 3.64
CA ASP A 512 44.93 -17.48 2.99
C ASP A 512 44.89 -16.31 3.99
N TRP A 513 43.85 -16.26 4.84
CA TRP A 513 43.72 -15.27 5.91
C TRP A 513 44.91 -15.33 6.89
N MET A 514 45.37 -16.53 7.27
CA MET A 514 46.54 -16.70 8.15
C MET A 514 47.82 -16.09 7.55
N GLU A 515 48.01 -16.12 6.23
CA GLU A 515 49.13 -15.45 5.57
C GLU A 515 48.89 -13.94 5.45
N CYS A 516 47.67 -13.54 5.09
CA CYS A 516 47.32 -12.15 4.91
C CYS A 516 47.48 -11.35 6.22
N MET A 517 47.09 -11.93 7.36
CA MET A 517 47.33 -11.44 8.73
C MET A 517 48.78 -11.65 9.24
N LYS A 518 49.66 -12.27 8.44
CA LYS A 518 51.07 -12.59 8.75
C LYS A 518 51.30 -13.51 9.96
N TYR A 519 50.30 -14.29 10.35
CA TYR A 519 50.42 -15.33 11.37
C TYR A 519 51.11 -16.59 10.80
N ALA A 520 50.86 -16.93 9.53
CA ALA A 520 51.56 -17.96 8.76
C ALA A 520 52.41 -17.36 7.63
N THR A 521 53.54 -18.00 7.33
CA THR A 521 54.43 -17.61 6.21
C THR A 521 54.74 -18.76 5.24
N GLY A 522 54.27 -19.98 5.56
CA GLY A 522 54.66 -21.21 4.86
C GLY A 522 56.15 -21.55 4.96
N TRP A 523 56.56 -22.54 4.16
CA TRP A 523 57.96 -22.85 3.85
C TRP A 523 58.33 -22.26 2.50
N ARG A 524 59.47 -21.57 2.43
CA ARG A 524 60.03 -21.07 1.17
C ARG A 524 60.54 -22.23 0.33
N MET A 525 60.03 -22.36 -0.89
CA MET A 525 60.49 -23.35 -1.86
C MET A 525 61.69 -22.82 -2.68
N PRO A 526 62.50 -23.69 -3.31
CA PRO A 526 63.62 -23.27 -4.16
C PRO A 526 63.17 -22.44 -5.38
N ALA A 527 61.97 -22.73 -5.90
CA ALA A 527 61.31 -21.97 -6.96
C ALA A 527 59.78 -21.95 -6.70
N GLY A 528 59.10 -20.96 -7.27
CA GLY A 528 57.64 -20.82 -7.16
C GLY A 528 57.14 -20.26 -5.83
N LYS A 529 55.88 -20.53 -5.51
CA LYS A 529 55.19 -20.08 -4.29
C LYS A 529 55.62 -20.92 -3.07
N PRO A 530 55.56 -20.37 -1.84
CA PRO A 530 55.77 -21.15 -0.62
C PRO A 530 54.71 -22.25 -0.44
N GLU A 531 55.02 -23.27 0.35
CA GLU A 531 54.07 -24.32 0.77
C GLU A 531 53.47 -24.00 2.15
N TYR A 532 52.17 -24.23 2.34
CA TYR A 532 51.52 -24.16 3.64
C TYR A 532 51.60 -25.48 4.42
N ARG A 533 51.64 -26.62 3.72
CA ARG A 533 51.54 -28.00 4.19
C ARG A 533 50.27 -28.24 5.05
N PRO A 534 49.06 -28.20 4.45
CA PRO A 534 47.78 -28.18 5.18
C PRO A 534 47.56 -29.39 6.09
N THR A 535 47.87 -30.58 5.59
CA THR A 535 47.61 -31.87 6.27
C THR A 535 48.67 -32.25 7.30
N TRP A 536 49.86 -31.62 7.29
CA TRP A 536 50.96 -32.00 8.18
C TRP A 536 50.61 -31.71 9.65
N ASN A 537 50.98 -32.64 10.53
CA ASN A 537 50.79 -32.51 11.97
C ASN A 537 51.70 -31.40 12.52
N LEU A 538 51.20 -30.72 13.55
CA LEU A 538 51.77 -29.49 14.07
C LEU A 538 52.58 -29.77 15.33
N GLU A 539 53.91 -29.63 15.28
CA GLU A 539 54.78 -29.65 16.45
C GLU A 539 54.40 -28.54 17.45
N ARG A 540 54.43 -28.83 18.75
CA ARG A 540 54.06 -27.86 19.81
C ARG A 540 54.77 -26.51 19.68
N GLN A 541 56.03 -26.49 19.27
CA GLN A 541 56.77 -25.22 19.07
C GLN A 541 56.23 -24.38 17.90
N ALA A 542 55.64 -24.99 16.87
CA ALA A 542 55.05 -24.26 15.74
C ALA A 542 53.76 -23.52 16.15
N MET A 543 53.04 -24.01 17.17
CA MET A 543 51.88 -23.31 17.74
C MET A 543 52.30 -22.05 18.48
N ALA A 544 53.44 -22.08 19.19
CA ALA A 544 53.98 -20.88 19.82
C ALA A 544 54.29 -19.79 18.79
N ALA A 545 54.84 -20.16 17.62
CA ALA A 545 55.10 -19.22 16.54
C ALA A 545 53.82 -18.57 15.95
N PHE A 546 52.68 -19.26 15.97
CA PHE A 546 51.40 -18.67 15.56
C PHE A 546 50.86 -17.68 16.60
N ILE A 547 50.79 -18.10 17.88
CA ILE A 547 50.25 -17.23 18.94
C ILE A 547 51.16 -16.03 19.19
N PHE A 548 52.48 -16.19 19.15
CA PHE A 548 53.44 -15.08 19.29
C PHE A 548 53.24 -14.00 18.21
N ARG A 549 53.02 -14.37 16.93
CA ARG A 549 52.79 -13.40 15.85
C ARG A 549 51.45 -12.66 15.97
N MET A 550 50.48 -13.26 16.66
CA MET A 550 49.16 -12.66 16.90
C MET A 550 49.15 -11.69 18.09
N GLU A 551 50.09 -11.84 19.04
CA GLU A 551 49.95 -11.30 20.40
C GLU A 551 51.18 -10.59 20.97
N ALA A 552 52.38 -11.03 20.60
CA ALA A 552 53.58 -10.60 21.32
C ALA A 552 54.00 -9.17 20.91
N PRO A 553 54.44 -8.33 21.86
CA PRO A 553 55.02 -7.04 21.54
C PRO A 553 56.17 -7.18 20.54
N LYS A 554 56.17 -6.37 19.47
CA LYS A 554 57.19 -6.44 18.38
C LYS A 554 58.62 -6.34 18.90
N ASN A 555 58.82 -5.62 20.00
CA ASN A 555 60.08 -5.39 20.70
C ASN A 555 60.43 -6.46 21.77
N TYR A 556 59.62 -7.50 21.97
CA TYR A 556 59.86 -8.53 22.98
C TYR A 556 61.24 -9.18 22.84
N ARG A 557 61.91 -9.40 23.98
CA ARG A 557 63.21 -10.06 24.11
C ARG A 557 63.08 -11.22 25.09
N ALA A 558 63.44 -12.42 24.65
CA ALA A 558 63.38 -13.61 25.50
C ALA A 558 64.47 -13.58 26.60
N PRO A 559 64.25 -14.23 27.75
CA PRO A 559 65.23 -14.31 28.82
C PRO A 559 66.49 -15.04 28.35
N LYS A 560 67.66 -14.65 28.89
CA LYS A 560 68.94 -15.32 28.59
C LYS A 560 69.02 -16.76 29.11
N VAL A 561 68.16 -17.12 30.06
CA VAL A 561 68.08 -18.44 30.69
C VAL A 561 66.69 -19.00 30.44
N SER A 562 66.62 -20.20 29.86
CA SER A 562 65.35 -20.85 29.51
C SER A 562 64.47 -21.13 30.74
N PRO A 563 63.15 -20.91 30.68
CA PRO A 563 62.21 -21.41 31.69
C PRO A 563 62.03 -22.94 31.61
N PHE A 564 62.31 -23.57 30.46
CA PHE A 564 62.16 -25.00 30.24
C PHE A 564 63.51 -25.74 30.18
N ARG A 565 63.55 -26.97 30.69
CA ARG A 565 64.78 -27.79 30.75
C ARG A 565 65.27 -28.28 29.39
N ASP A 566 64.36 -28.40 28.43
CA ASP A 566 64.55 -28.98 27.09
C ASP A 566 64.52 -27.95 25.94
N MET A 567 64.69 -26.66 26.27
CA MET A 567 64.78 -25.55 25.31
C MET A 567 66.03 -24.71 25.61
N LYS A 568 66.76 -24.29 24.58
CA LYS A 568 67.95 -23.44 24.66
C LYS A 568 67.73 -22.10 23.94
N PRO A 569 68.42 -21.01 24.34
CA PRO A 569 68.31 -19.70 23.65
C PRO A 569 68.69 -19.70 22.16
N SER A 570 69.36 -20.74 21.68
CA SER A 570 69.71 -20.97 20.27
C SER A 570 68.56 -21.50 19.41
N ASP A 571 67.51 -22.02 20.02
CA ASP A 571 66.56 -22.87 19.31
C ASP A 571 65.54 -22.02 18.53
N LYS A 572 65.18 -22.49 17.33
CA LYS A 572 64.46 -21.70 16.31
C LYS A 572 63.19 -20.99 16.81
N PHE A 573 62.48 -21.59 17.76
CA PHE A 573 61.23 -21.09 18.33
C PHE A 573 61.33 -20.78 19.83
N TYR A 574 62.55 -20.69 20.37
CA TYR A 574 62.80 -20.38 21.79
C TYR A 574 62.11 -19.09 22.23
N LYS A 575 62.20 -18.05 21.40
CA LYS A 575 61.66 -16.72 21.71
C LYS A 575 60.15 -16.79 21.96
N GLU A 576 59.45 -17.50 21.10
CA GLU A 576 58.00 -17.65 21.13
C GLU A 576 57.54 -18.56 22.28
N VAL A 577 58.27 -19.65 22.52
CA VAL A 577 58.01 -20.58 23.64
C VAL A 577 58.26 -19.93 25.00
N ALA A 578 59.34 -19.16 25.16
CA ALA A 578 59.65 -18.45 26.40
C ALA A 578 58.62 -17.34 26.70
N TRP A 579 58.23 -16.56 25.68
CA TRP A 579 57.16 -15.57 25.82
C TRP A 579 55.83 -16.20 26.25
N MET A 580 55.44 -17.34 25.66
CA MET A 580 54.23 -18.05 26.07
C MET A 580 54.29 -18.54 27.53
N HIS A 581 55.47 -18.85 28.06
CA HIS A 581 55.64 -19.20 29.47
C HIS A 581 55.47 -17.99 30.38
N GLU A 582 56.11 -16.85 30.06
CA GLU A 582 56.01 -15.61 30.84
C GLU A 582 54.58 -15.07 30.91
N MET A 583 53.77 -15.28 29.86
CA MET A 583 52.34 -14.92 29.84
C MET A 583 51.42 -16.00 30.45
N GLY A 584 51.96 -17.12 30.95
CA GLY A 584 51.20 -18.23 31.52
C GLY A 584 50.45 -19.12 30.50
N TYR A 585 50.59 -18.86 29.20
CA TYR A 585 49.96 -19.65 28.14
C TYR A 585 50.59 -21.05 28.02
N ALA A 586 51.89 -21.19 28.27
CA ALA A 586 52.64 -22.44 28.25
C ALA A 586 53.26 -22.79 29.61
N THR A 587 52.66 -23.72 30.33
CA THR A 587 53.18 -24.23 31.62
C THR A 587 54.23 -25.34 31.46
N GLY A 588 54.27 -25.99 30.29
CA GLY A 588 55.02 -27.25 30.10
C GLY A 588 54.44 -28.43 30.89
N TRP A 589 55.21 -29.50 31.00
CA TRP A 589 55.01 -30.59 31.96
C TRP A 589 55.90 -30.35 33.17
N ALA A 590 55.33 -30.48 34.38
CA ALA A 590 56.12 -30.60 35.59
C ALA A 590 57.00 -31.85 35.53
N GLU A 591 58.22 -31.71 36.01
CA GLU A 591 59.23 -32.78 36.07
C GLU A 591 59.54 -33.07 37.55
N PRO A 592 59.99 -34.29 37.92
CA PRO A 592 60.23 -34.63 39.32
C PRO A 592 61.21 -33.71 40.05
N THR A 593 62.18 -33.15 39.33
CA THR A 593 63.10 -32.12 39.82
C THR A 593 63.44 -31.09 38.73
N GLY A 594 63.72 -29.87 39.16
CA GLY A 594 64.18 -28.78 38.30
C GLY A 594 63.06 -28.11 37.50
N LYS A 595 63.41 -27.64 36.29
CA LYS A 595 62.50 -26.91 35.40
C LYS A 595 61.56 -27.84 34.63
N PRO A 596 60.34 -27.39 34.29
CA PRO A 596 59.42 -28.14 33.44
C PRO A 596 60.00 -28.40 32.03
N THR A 597 59.43 -29.36 31.30
CA THR A 597 59.72 -29.56 29.86
C THR A 597 58.62 -28.99 28.97
N PHE A 598 58.99 -28.40 27.83
CA PHE A 598 58.04 -27.91 26.84
C PHE A 598 57.69 -28.95 25.76
N ARG A 599 58.61 -29.88 25.50
CA ARG A 599 58.57 -30.97 24.51
C ARG A 599 58.30 -30.43 23.09
N PRO A 600 59.23 -29.62 22.52
CA PRO A 600 58.98 -28.80 21.33
C PRO A 600 58.53 -29.57 20.10
N HIS A 601 59.18 -30.71 19.83
CA HIS A 601 58.97 -31.56 18.65
C HIS A 601 57.84 -32.57 18.80
N LEU A 602 57.23 -32.69 19.98
CA LEU A 602 56.05 -33.54 20.15
C LEU A 602 54.87 -32.91 19.40
N SER A 603 54.08 -33.73 18.71
CA SER A 603 52.82 -33.28 18.09
C SER A 603 51.91 -32.59 19.10
N LEU A 604 51.21 -31.56 18.66
CA LEU A 604 50.18 -30.89 19.43
C LEU A 604 48.84 -31.63 19.25
N SER A 605 48.36 -32.30 20.29
CA SER A 605 47.00 -32.86 20.28
C SER A 605 45.94 -31.76 20.34
N ARG A 606 44.73 -32.07 19.85
CA ARG A 606 43.58 -31.14 19.85
C ARG A 606 43.23 -30.65 21.26
N GLU A 607 43.24 -31.52 22.28
CA GLU A 607 43.01 -31.11 23.67
C GLU A 607 44.06 -30.12 24.19
N ALA A 608 45.32 -30.28 23.77
CA ALA A 608 46.40 -29.39 24.20
C ALA A 608 46.24 -28.00 23.55
N MET A 609 45.88 -27.96 22.26
CA MET A 609 45.52 -26.72 21.55
C MET A 609 44.39 -25.96 22.25
N ALA A 610 43.31 -26.66 22.66
CA ALA A 610 42.22 -26.04 23.39
C ALA A 610 42.68 -25.38 24.69
N ALA A 611 43.54 -26.08 25.44
CA ALA A 611 44.11 -25.54 26.67
C ALA A 611 45.03 -24.32 26.44
N PHE A 612 45.70 -24.20 25.29
CA PHE A 612 46.48 -23.01 24.93
C PHE A 612 45.58 -21.82 24.58
N ILE A 613 44.55 -22.02 23.75
CA ILE A 613 43.62 -20.93 23.37
C ILE A 613 42.80 -20.47 24.59
N TYR A 614 42.29 -21.39 25.41
CA TYR A 614 41.56 -21.03 26.62
C TYR A 614 42.42 -20.19 27.59
N ARG A 615 43.69 -20.57 27.83
CA ARG A 615 44.58 -19.75 28.70
C ARG A 615 44.91 -18.38 28.09
N LEU A 616 44.96 -18.26 26.77
CA LEU A 616 45.17 -16.98 26.07
C LEU A 616 43.99 -16.01 26.24
N GLU A 617 42.75 -16.50 26.21
CA GLU A 617 41.58 -15.64 26.43
C GLU A 617 41.29 -15.44 27.94
N ALA A 618 41.47 -16.46 28.78
CA ALA A 618 41.23 -16.40 30.22
C ALA A 618 42.22 -15.49 30.99
N SER A 619 43.36 -15.12 30.40
CA SER A 619 44.25 -14.10 30.96
C SER A 619 43.72 -12.67 30.77
N LYS A 620 42.89 -12.46 29.73
CA LYS A 620 42.36 -11.16 29.31
C LYS A 620 40.90 -10.95 29.72
N ASN A 621 40.09 -12.00 29.67
CA ASN A 621 38.65 -11.96 29.88
C ASN A 621 38.27 -12.74 31.15
N SER A 622 37.75 -12.02 32.14
CA SER A 622 37.27 -12.58 33.41
C SER A 622 36.08 -13.52 33.24
N ALA A 623 35.21 -13.30 32.23
CA ALA A 623 34.11 -14.19 31.91
C ALA A 623 34.62 -15.57 31.50
N VAL A 624 35.58 -15.65 30.56
CA VAL A 624 36.23 -16.91 30.14
C VAL A 624 36.88 -17.60 31.33
N LYS A 625 37.62 -16.86 32.17
CA LYS A 625 38.24 -17.39 33.40
C LYS A 625 37.19 -18.02 34.33
N SER A 626 36.04 -17.35 34.49
CA SER A 626 34.90 -17.80 35.30
C SER A 626 34.02 -18.89 34.68
N TYR A 627 34.15 -19.18 33.37
CA TYR A 627 33.33 -20.15 32.64
C TYR A 627 33.17 -21.47 33.43
N ARG A 628 31.97 -22.06 33.35
CA ARG A 628 31.65 -23.35 33.95
C ARG A 628 31.21 -24.30 32.83
N ALA A 629 31.87 -25.44 32.72
CA ALA A 629 31.52 -26.47 31.75
C ALA A 629 30.18 -27.12 32.11
N PRO A 630 29.37 -27.54 31.13
CA PRO A 630 28.08 -28.17 31.39
C PRO A 630 28.26 -29.56 32.02
N SER A 631 27.32 -29.92 32.89
CA SER A 631 27.25 -31.24 33.55
C SER A 631 26.95 -32.39 32.60
N VAL A 632 26.39 -32.10 31.42
CA VAL A 632 26.19 -33.02 30.30
C VAL A 632 26.95 -32.47 29.09
N SER A 633 27.75 -33.30 28.42
CA SER A 633 28.53 -32.81 27.28
C SER A 633 27.71 -32.83 25.98
N PRO A 634 27.83 -31.80 25.12
CA PRO A 634 27.31 -31.85 23.75
C PRO A 634 28.19 -32.66 22.79
N MET A 635 29.32 -33.21 23.26
CA MET A 635 30.25 -34.04 22.49
C MET A 635 30.34 -35.44 23.11
N THR A 636 30.07 -36.51 22.35
CA THR A 636 29.88 -37.87 22.89
C THR A 636 31.16 -38.53 23.42
N ASP A 637 32.32 -38.09 22.96
CA ASP A 637 33.65 -38.53 23.40
C ASP A 637 34.23 -37.70 24.55
N MET A 638 33.52 -36.67 25.02
CA MET A 638 33.94 -35.77 26.10
C MET A 638 33.01 -35.89 27.31
N LYS A 639 33.57 -35.91 28.52
CA LYS A 639 32.82 -36.08 29.78
C LYS A 639 33.39 -35.19 30.90
N PRO A 640 32.55 -34.70 31.83
CA PRO A 640 33.02 -34.02 33.04
C PRO A 640 34.12 -34.82 33.76
N GLY A 641 35.14 -34.12 34.25
CA GLY A 641 36.33 -34.72 34.86
C GLY A 641 37.43 -35.15 33.88
N MET A 642 37.17 -35.22 32.57
CA MET A 642 38.23 -35.43 31.59
C MET A 642 39.21 -34.25 31.54
N LYS A 643 40.48 -34.54 31.25
CA LYS A 643 41.52 -33.52 31.09
C LYS A 643 41.12 -32.53 29.99
N PHE A 644 41.25 -31.24 30.28
CA PHE A 644 40.87 -30.13 29.41
C PHE A 644 39.38 -30.10 28.98
N TYR A 645 38.49 -30.83 29.66
CA TYR A 645 37.05 -30.79 29.39
C TYR A 645 36.48 -29.36 29.45
N LYS A 646 36.91 -28.56 30.43
CA LYS A 646 36.45 -27.17 30.58
C LYS A 646 36.80 -26.32 29.36
N GLU A 647 38.05 -26.41 28.93
CA GLU A 647 38.60 -25.65 27.81
C GLU A 647 37.99 -26.10 26.47
N ILE A 648 37.73 -27.39 26.30
CA ILE A 648 37.06 -27.96 25.11
C ILE A 648 35.57 -27.60 25.07
N SER A 649 34.86 -27.64 26.20
CA SER A 649 33.46 -27.19 26.28
C SER A 649 33.32 -25.69 26.02
N TRP A 650 34.20 -24.86 26.57
CA TRP A 650 34.22 -23.43 26.25
C TRP A 650 34.45 -23.18 24.75
N MET A 651 35.41 -23.88 24.13
CA MET A 651 35.61 -23.79 22.68
C MET A 651 34.40 -24.25 21.86
N TRP A 652 33.57 -25.15 22.39
CA TRP A 652 32.34 -25.60 21.74
C TRP A 652 31.25 -24.53 21.83
N ASP A 653 30.98 -24.04 23.04
CA ASP A 653 29.91 -23.05 23.30
C ASP A 653 30.18 -21.73 22.55
N GLU A 654 31.43 -21.31 22.42
CA GLU A 654 31.83 -20.12 21.64
C GLU A 654 31.81 -20.31 20.11
N GLY A 655 31.66 -21.55 19.63
CA GLY A 655 31.71 -21.91 18.21
C GLY A 655 33.12 -22.05 17.62
N LEU A 656 34.18 -22.04 18.44
CA LEU A 656 35.57 -22.20 18.00
C LEU A 656 35.82 -23.61 17.45
N THR A 657 35.20 -24.64 18.05
CA THR A 657 35.12 -26.00 17.50
C THR A 657 33.70 -26.34 17.05
N THR A 658 33.59 -27.11 15.97
CA THR A 658 32.31 -27.61 15.44
C THR A 658 32.12 -29.11 15.68
N GLY A 659 33.13 -29.79 16.24
CA GLY A 659 33.26 -31.25 16.27
C GLY A 659 33.30 -31.92 14.88
N ASN A 660 33.69 -33.18 14.89
CA ASN A 660 33.50 -34.14 13.79
C ASN A 660 32.11 -34.76 13.93
N ARG A 661 31.43 -35.10 12.82
CA ARG A 661 30.12 -35.78 12.86
C ARG A 661 30.35 -37.28 12.79
N VAL A 662 29.81 -38.02 13.75
CA VAL A 662 29.88 -39.48 13.82
C VAL A 662 28.46 -40.01 13.95
N GLY A 663 27.91 -40.49 12.83
CA GLY A 663 26.49 -40.82 12.71
C GLY A 663 25.58 -39.62 13.02
N GLY A 664 24.65 -39.79 13.96
CA GLY A 664 23.82 -38.70 14.48
C GLY A 664 24.55 -37.75 15.44
N ALA A 665 25.70 -38.17 15.99
CA ALA A 665 26.39 -37.51 17.09
C ALA A 665 27.55 -36.61 16.65
N LYS A 666 28.19 -35.99 17.64
CA LYS A 666 29.31 -35.05 17.49
C LYS A 666 30.43 -35.42 18.45
N GLU A 667 31.65 -35.47 17.94
CA GLU A 667 32.85 -35.83 18.70
C GLU A 667 33.95 -34.77 18.53
N TYR A 668 34.80 -34.62 19.53
CA TYR A 668 35.91 -33.67 19.52
C TYR A 668 37.22 -34.27 19.02
N TRP A 669 37.45 -35.55 19.27
CA TRP A 669 38.72 -36.29 19.11
C TRP A 669 39.87 -35.60 19.87
N PRO A 670 39.89 -35.64 21.22
CA PRO A 670 40.82 -34.86 22.04
C PRO A 670 42.28 -35.27 21.89
N LYS A 671 42.55 -36.55 21.59
CA LYS A 671 43.92 -37.09 21.53
C LYS A 671 44.60 -36.91 20.18
N ASP A 672 43.83 -36.80 19.10
CA ASP A 672 44.35 -36.70 17.74
C ASP A 672 45.30 -35.51 17.55
N ASP A 673 46.32 -35.75 16.74
CA ASP A 673 47.26 -34.74 16.28
C ASP A 673 46.56 -33.62 15.50
N LEU A 674 46.92 -32.38 15.82
CA LEU A 674 46.40 -31.22 15.13
C LEU A 674 47.15 -31.00 13.81
N SER A 675 46.47 -31.19 12.68
CA SER A 675 46.97 -30.75 11.37
C SER A 675 46.98 -29.22 11.26
N ARG A 676 47.90 -28.67 10.47
CA ARG A 676 48.09 -27.22 10.32
C ARG A 676 46.84 -26.50 9.79
N GLN A 677 46.08 -27.11 8.89
CA GLN A 677 44.79 -26.59 8.42
C GLN A 677 43.73 -26.49 9.54
N ALA A 678 43.73 -27.44 10.48
CA ALA A 678 42.84 -27.38 11.63
C ALA A 678 43.24 -26.22 12.57
N MET A 679 44.54 -25.98 12.76
CA MET A 679 45.03 -24.80 13.47
C MET A 679 44.62 -23.49 12.78
N ALA A 680 44.70 -23.41 11.46
CA ALA A 680 44.21 -22.24 10.70
C ALA A 680 42.73 -21.98 11.00
N ALA A 681 41.89 -23.03 10.96
CA ALA A 681 40.47 -22.91 11.28
C ALA A 681 40.21 -22.46 12.73
N PHE A 682 40.97 -22.95 13.72
CA PHE A 682 40.82 -22.52 15.12
C PHE A 682 41.24 -21.06 15.33
N ILE A 683 42.37 -20.62 14.77
CA ILE A 683 42.84 -19.22 14.92
C ILE A 683 41.97 -18.25 14.11
N TYR A 684 41.45 -18.67 12.94
CA TYR A 684 40.48 -17.89 12.18
C TYR A 684 39.26 -17.56 13.04
N ARG A 685 38.52 -18.57 13.52
CA ARG A 685 37.31 -18.35 14.36
C ARG A 685 37.62 -17.57 15.64
N LEU A 686 38.79 -17.77 16.24
CA LEU A 686 39.20 -17.03 17.44
C LEU A 686 39.21 -15.51 17.20
N VAL A 687 39.74 -15.07 16.06
CA VAL A 687 39.94 -13.65 15.75
C VAL A 687 38.76 -13.04 14.98
N THR A 688 38.10 -13.81 14.12
CA THR A 688 36.99 -13.30 13.29
C THR A 688 35.62 -13.42 13.94
N ASP A 689 35.40 -14.45 14.75
CA ASP A 689 34.07 -14.83 15.23
C ASP A 689 33.94 -14.67 16.76
N TYR A 690 34.95 -15.09 17.54
CA TYR A 690 34.92 -14.95 19.00
C TYR A 690 35.28 -13.54 19.48
N ARG A 691 36.48 -13.01 19.14
CA ARG A 691 36.96 -11.69 19.62
C ARG A 691 36.23 -10.45 19.04
N LYS A 692 35.08 -10.63 18.40
CA LYS A 692 34.20 -9.57 17.89
C LYS A 692 32.74 -9.67 18.38
N GLY A 693 32.44 -10.65 19.24
CA GLY A 693 31.29 -10.62 20.14
C GLY A 693 31.67 -9.91 21.45
#